data_AF-A0A3Q7GSS9-F1
#
_entry.id   AF-A0A3Q7GSS9-F1
#
_cell.length_a   1.000
_cell.length_b   1.000
_cell.length_c   1.000
_cell.angle_alpha   90.00
_cell.angle_beta   90.00
_cell.angle_gamma   90.00
#
_symmetry.space_group_name_H-M   'P 1'
#
loop_
_entity.id
_entity.type
_entity.pdbx_description
1 polymer ?
#
loop_
_entity_poly.entity_id
_entity_poly.type
_entity_poly.pdbx_seq_one_letter_code
_entity_poly.pdbx_strand_id
1 'polypeptide(L)'
;MIRGPPQIVQKCTTGIVTVNRTNIVQRTHRHDLRQLSRRDSLRLFSSDHRILKFCTSEEALLPRLVAAAKLQEEAPQMLDTLPSFEVSPGLTHPLGVSEIESGINFAIFSQHASAVTLCIILPKSVHDGMIELALDPQKNRTGDIWHICIKELPRGGVLYGYRIDGPRNWHEGHRFDDSIILIDPYAKLIEGRRAFGDESNKMCRFFGTYDFNSLPFDWGENYKLPNVPEKDLVIYEMNVRAFTADETSSLDQDQRGSYLGLIEKIPHLLELGVNTVELLPVFEFDELELQRRPNPRDHMINTWGYSTINFFAPMSRYASCGGGPVRASWELKEMVKALHGAGIEVILDVVYNHTNEADDENPYTTSFRGIDNKVYYMVDLNNNAQLLNFSGCGNTFNCNHPTVMELILESLRHWVTEYHVDGFRFDLASVLCRGTDGTPINAPPLVKAISRDSVLSRCKIIAEPWDCGGLYLVGKFPNWDRWAEWNGKYRDDIRRFIKGDAGMKGNFATRIAGSADLYRVNKRKPYHSVNFVIAHDGFTLYDLVSYNNKHNDANGEGGNDGCNDNFSWNCGIEGETSDANVNELRSRQMKNFHLALMVSQGTPMMLMGDEYGHTRYGNNNSYGHDTAINNFQWGQLEARRNDHFRFFSKMIKFRLSHNVLRKENFIEKNDITWLEDNWYNEESRFLAFMLHDGNGGDIYLAFNAHHFSIKTAIPSPPRNRSWYRVEDKVLYYILMLTPY
;
A
#
# COMPACT_ATOMS: atom_id res chain seq x y z
N MET A 1 -38.24 23.36 -21.80
CA MET A 1 -37.01 23.62 -22.57
C MET A 1 -35.84 23.13 -21.74
N ILE A 2 -34.93 22.36 -22.34
CA ILE A 2 -33.81 21.72 -21.63
C ILE A 2 -32.64 22.72 -21.56
N ARG A 3 -32.02 22.89 -20.39
CA ARG A 3 -30.69 23.48 -20.23
C ARG A 3 -29.73 22.35 -19.85
N GLY A 4 -28.60 22.27 -20.54
CA GLY A 4 -27.61 21.20 -20.34
C GLY A 4 -26.76 21.40 -19.07
N PRO A 5 -26.02 20.36 -18.64
CA PRO A 5 -25.08 20.45 -17.53
C PRO A 5 -23.85 21.32 -17.89
N PRO A 6 -23.16 21.90 -16.89
CA PRO A 6 -21.92 22.64 -17.10
C PRO A 6 -20.77 21.70 -17.51
N GLN A 7 -19.86 22.21 -18.35
CA GLN A 7 -18.65 21.49 -18.74
C GLN A 7 -17.55 21.65 -17.67
N ILE A 8 -16.96 20.52 -17.25
CA ILE A 8 -15.66 20.53 -16.57
C ILE A 8 -14.57 20.51 -17.65
N VAL A 9 -13.64 21.46 -17.61
CA VAL A 9 -12.60 21.62 -18.63
C VAL A 9 -11.30 20.96 -18.17
N GLN A 10 -11.09 19.71 -18.58
CA GLN A 10 -9.83 19.00 -18.39
C GLN A 10 -9.02 19.05 -19.70
N LYS A 11 -7.86 19.70 -19.70
CA LYS A 11 -6.96 19.81 -20.86
C LYS A 11 -5.72 18.94 -20.66
N CYS A 12 -5.77 17.71 -21.16
CA CYS A 12 -4.57 16.92 -21.41
C CYS A 12 -3.91 17.40 -22.71
N THR A 13 -2.70 17.96 -22.63
CA THR A 13 -1.86 18.23 -23.81
C THR A 13 -0.78 17.15 -23.94
N THR A 14 -1.07 16.14 -24.76
CA THR A 14 -0.10 15.12 -25.18
C THR A 14 0.96 15.73 -26.09
N GLY A 15 2.21 15.81 -25.62
CA GLY A 15 3.35 16.36 -26.38
C GLY A 15 4.29 15.27 -26.89
N ILE A 16 3.97 14.64 -28.03
CA ILE A 16 4.89 13.71 -28.71
C ILE A 16 6.04 14.53 -29.33
N VAL A 17 7.28 14.22 -28.97
CA VAL A 17 8.48 14.83 -29.58
C VAL A 17 9.46 13.74 -30.04
N THR A 18 9.38 13.38 -31.32
CA THR A 18 10.32 12.47 -31.98
C THR A 18 11.67 13.17 -32.20
N VAL A 19 12.76 12.67 -31.60
CA VAL A 19 14.11 13.24 -31.78
C VAL A 19 14.99 12.32 -32.62
N ASN A 20 15.23 12.71 -33.88
CA ASN A 20 16.24 12.08 -34.73
C ASN A 20 17.65 12.63 -34.41
N ARG A 21 18.66 11.75 -34.50
CA ARG A 21 20.08 12.12 -34.32
C ARG A 21 20.62 12.88 -35.53
N THR A 22 21.41 13.96 -35.31
CA THR A 22 22.80 14.05 -35.86
C THR A 22 23.64 15.22 -35.32
N ASN A 23 24.89 14.88 -34.96
CA ASN A 23 26.17 15.58 -35.20
C ASN A 23 26.59 16.95 -34.60
N ILE A 24 27.65 16.86 -33.76
CA ILE A 24 28.97 17.56 -33.79
C ILE A 24 29.03 19.08 -34.12
N VAL A 25 29.60 19.91 -33.21
CA VAL A 25 30.85 20.72 -33.39
C VAL A 25 31.10 21.69 -32.20
N GLN A 26 32.39 21.94 -31.91
CA GLN A 26 32.97 22.83 -30.89
C GLN A 26 32.59 24.33 -31.12
N ARG A 27 32.73 25.30 -30.19
CA ARG A 27 34.01 25.86 -29.67
C ARG A 27 33.86 27.00 -28.62
N THR A 28 34.61 26.89 -27.52
CA THR A 28 35.40 27.94 -26.80
C THR A 28 34.86 29.33 -26.38
N HIS A 29 35.14 29.67 -25.10
CA HIS A 29 35.61 30.99 -24.55
C HIS A 29 34.58 32.13 -24.34
N ARG A 30 34.74 33.09 -23.40
CA ARG A 30 35.82 33.46 -22.42
C ARG A 30 35.30 34.43 -21.32
N HIS A 31 35.88 34.38 -20.10
CA HIS A 31 35.99 35.48 -19.08
C HIS A 31 34.68 36.16 -18.53
N ASP A 32 34.64 36.83 -17.37
CA ASP A 32 35.71 37.17 -16.42
C ASP A 32 35.36 37.23 -14.91
N LEU A 33 36.44 37.25 -14.12
CA LEU A 33 36.63 37.38 -12.67
C LEU A 33 35.80 38.42 -11.87
N ARG A 34 35.61 38.13 -10.57
CA ARG A 34 35.91 39.06 -9.45
C ARG A 34 36.34 38.32 -8.18
N GLN A 35 37.17 38.97 -7.36
CA GLN A 35 37.81 38.41 -6.16
C GLN A 35 37.18 38.93 -4.86
N LEU A 36 37.39 38.21 -3.74
CA LEU A 36 37.85 38.79 -2.47
C LEU A 36 38.51 37.71 -1.59
N SER A 37 39.22 38.10 -0.52
CA SER A 37 40.34 37.32 0.04
C SER A 37 40.19 36.89 1.51
N ARG A 38 40.93 35.83 1.89
CA ARG A 38 41.72 35.75 3.14
C ARG A 38 42.82 34.67 3.00
N ARG A 39 43.82 34.68 3.89
CA ARG A 39 45.10 33.96 3.77
C ARG A 39 45.21 32.71 4.66
N ASP A 40 45.90 31.69 4.15
CA ASP A 40 47.03 30.92 4.73
C ASP A 40 47.08 30.72 6.26
N SER A 41 47.40 29.52 6.80
CA SER A 41 48.62 28.76 6.46
C SER A 41 48.64 27.29 6.96
N LEU A 42 48.94 26.33 6.05
CA LEU A 42 50.05 25.32 6.09
C LEU A 42 50.17 24.33 7.31
N ARG A 43 50.61 23.04 7.19
CA ARG A 43 51.46 22.29 6.22
C ARG A 43 50.96 20.83 5.97
N LEU A 44 50.94 20.30 4.74
CA LEU A 44 51.95 19.49 3.96
C LEU A 44 52.21 18.06 4.50
N PHE A 45 52.53 17.00 3.74
CA PHE A 45 53.01 16.74 2.34
C PHE A 45 52.57 15.29 1.89
N SER A 46 52.83 14.66 0.72
CA SER A 46 53.45 14.96 -0.61
C SER A 46 53.14 13.82 -1.64
N SER A 47 53.24 14.09 -2.95
CA SER A 47 53.11 13.13 -4.10
C SER A 47 54.50 12.63 -4.62
N ASP A 48 54.74 11.82 -5.68
CA ASP A 48 53.97 11.12 -6.76
C ASP A 48 54.79 9.85 -7.20
N HIS A 49 54.26 8.70 -7.67
CA HIS A 49 53.62 8.34 -8.97
C HIS A 49 54.57 8.22 -10.22
N ARG A 50 54.80 6.98 -10.75
CA ARG A 50 54.81 6.53 -12.19
C ARG A 50 55.84 5.44 -12.63
N ILE A 51 55.29 4.25 -12.92
CA ILE A 51 55.50 3.30 -14.06
C ILE A 51 56.64 3.51 -15.08
N LEU A 52 57.41 2.44 -15.41
CA LEU A 52 57.78 2.03 -16.80
C LEU A 52 58.37 0.58 -16.89
N LYS A 53 58.75 0.12 -18.10
CA LYS A 53 59.14 -1.27 -18.50
C LYS A 53 60.33 -1.22 -19.51
N PHE A 54 61.06 -2.27 -19.95
CA PHE A 54 60.99 -3.75 -19.81
C PHE A 54 62.36 -4.40 -20.16
N CYS A 55 62.57 -5.71 -19.85
CA CYS A 55 63.63 -6.61 -20.40
C CYS A 55 65.12 -6.27 -20.08
N THR A 56 66.16 -7.12 -20.20
CA THR A 56 66.41 -8.53 -20.70
C THR A 56 67.56 -9.20 -19.88
N SER A 57 67.79 -10.53 -20.06
CA SER A 57 69.07 -11.32 -19.83
C SER A 57 69.64 -11.43 -18.39
N GLU A 58 69.82 -12.62 -17.74
CA GLU A 58 70.64 -13.86 -18.01
C GLU A 58 72.11 -13.73 -17.55
N GLU A 59 72.82 -14.70 -16.92
CA GLU A 59 72.59 -16.13 -16.56
C GLU A 59 72.59 -16.34 -14.98
N ALA A 60 73.16 -17.32 -14.22
CA ALA A 60 73.99 -18.51 -14.48
C ALA A 60 73.93 -19.72 -13.48
N LEU A 61 74.22 -20.92 -13.98
CA LEU A 61 74.88 -22.14 -13.39
C LEU A 61 74.87 -22.40 -11.84
N LEU A 62 74.05 -23.35 -11.31
CA LEU A 62 74.29 -24.82 -11.04
C LEU A 62 74.90 -25.19 -9.65
N PRO A 63 74.79 -26.45 -9.09
CA PRO A 63 74.23 -27.70 -9.67
C PRO A 63 73.23 -28.55 -8.82
N ARG A 64 72.31 -29.22 -9.54
CA ARG A 64 71.74 -30.59 -9.38
C ARG A 64 71.50 -31.23 -7.99
N LEU A 65 70.28 -31.76 -7.81
CA LEU A 65 70.06 -33.21 -7.57
C LEU A 65 68.72 -33.66 -8.20
N VAL A 66 68.45 -34.97 -8.28
CA VAL A 66 67.45 -35.56 -9.19
C VAL A 66 66.48 -36.50 -8.48
N ALA A 67 65.18 -36.35 -8.74
CA ALA A 67 64.17 -37.39 -8.63
C ALA A 67 63.07 -37.13 -9.69
N ALA A 68 62.68 -38.16 -10.44
CA ALA A 68 61.61 -38.06 -11.44
C ALA A 68 60.42 -38.94 -11.03
N ALA A 69 59.26 -38.33 -10.83
CA ALA A 69 57.98 -39.01 -10.69
C ALA A 69 57.16 -38.77 -11.97
N LYS A 70 56.49 -39.81 -12.48
CA LYS A 70 55.63 -39.69 -13.67
C LYS A 70 54.31 -39.03 -13.27
N LEU A 71 53.85 -38.11 -14.10
CA LEU A 71 52.44 -37.74 -14.15
C LEU A 71 51.63 -38.96 -14.62
N GLN A 72 50.54 -39.24 -13.90
CA GLN A 72 49.49 -40.15 -14.33
C GLN A 72 48.17 -39.47 -13.94
N GLU A 73 47.43 -38.99 -14.93
CA GLU A 73 46.22 -38.19 -14.73
C GLU A 73 45.04 -39.09 -14.35
N GLU A 74 44.84 -39.30 -13.04
CA GLU A 74 43.56 -39.78 -12.51
C GLU A 74 42.61 -38.58 -12.37
N ALA A 75 41.94 -38.24 -13.47
CA ALA A 75 40.83 -37.30 -13.45
C ALA A 75 39.68 -37.91 -12.62
N PRO A 76 39.19 -37.26 -11.54
CA PRO A 76 38.07 -37.77 -10.78
C PRO A 76 36.80 -37.70 -11.65
N GLN A 77 36.26 -38.86 -12.03
CA GLN A 77 34.96 -38.97 -12.67
C GLN A 77 33.84 -38.65 -11.66
N MET A 78 33.64 -37.36 -11.39
CA MET A 78 32.33 -36.88 -10.94
C MET A 78 31.37 -37.02 -12.11
N LEU A 79 30.66 -38.14 -12.14
CA LEU A 79 29.44 -38.26 -12.95
C LEU A 79 28.39 -37.36 -12.27
N ASP A 80 27.95 -36.31 -12.96
CA ASP A 80 26.79 -35.52 -12.54
C ASP A 80 25.51 -36.36 -12.73
N THR A 81 25.29 -37.30 -11.82
CA THR A 81 24.01 -38.01 -11.71
C THR A 81 22.98 -37.06 -11.13
N LEU A 82 22.33 -36.29 -12.01
CA LEU A 82 21.09 -35.58 -11.71
C LEU A 82 20.17 -36.49 -10.87
N PRO A 83 19.62 -36.02 -9.74
CA PRO A 83 18.82 -36.87 -8.87
C PRO A 83 17.57 -37.34 -9.62
N SER A 84 17.50 -38.65 -9.83
CA SER A 84 16.44 -39.34 -10.56
C SER A 84 15.16 -39.40 -9.73
N PHE A 85 14.45 -38.26 -9.65
CA PHE A 85 13.15 -38.18 -8.99
C PHE A 85 12.13 -39.12 -9.65
N GLU A 86 11.41 -39.88 -8.83
CA GLU A 86 10.23 -40.62 -9.28
C GLU A 86 9.06 -39.63 -9.40
N VAL A 87 8.61 -39.41 -10.64
CA VAL A 87 7.53 -38.46 -10.97
C VAL A 87 6.26 -39.19 -11.41
N SER A 88 5.12 -38.61 -11.05
CA SER A 88 3.79 -39.11 -11.39
C SER A 88 2.90 -37.98 -11.91
N PRO A 89 1.73 -38.27 -12.53
CA PRO A 89 0.84 -37.24 -13.06
C PRO A 89 0.44 -36.16 -12.06
N GLY A 90 0.28 -36.48 -10.77
CA GLY A 90 -0.21 -35.53 -9.77
C GLY A 90 -1.70 -35.20 -9.92
N LEU A 91 -2.11 -34.09 -9.30
CA LEU A 91 -3.49 -33.61 -9.19
C LEU A 91 -3.63 -32.18 -9.70
N THR A 92 -4.77 -31.84 -10.30
CA THR A 92 -5.10 -30.48 -10.79
C THR A 92 -5.37 -29.46 -9.67
N HIS A 93 -5.71 -29.93 -8.48
CA HIS A 93 -6.08 -29.08 -7.34
C HIS A 93 -5.48 -29.61 -6.03
N PRO A 94 -5.13 -28.73 -5.07
CA PRO A 94 -5.19 -27.26 -5.16
C PRO A 94 -4.19 -26.71 -6.20
N LEU A 95 -4.42 -25.48 -6.67
CA LEU A 95 -3.46 -24.78 -7.51
C LEU A 95 -2.29 -24.26 -6.66
N GLY A 96 -1.11 -24.22 -7.27
CA GLY A 96 0.17 -23.96 -6.63
C GLY A 96 0.91 -25.23 -6.22
N VAL A 97 1.78 -25.13 -5.21
CA VAL A 97 2.44 -26.27 -4.57
C VAL A 97 1.63 -26.78 -3.36
N SER A 98 1.59 -28.10 -3.19
CA SER A 98 0.87 -28.78 -2.11
C SER A 98 1.51 -30.12 -1.75
N GLU A 99 1.38 -30.55 -0.49
CA GLU A 99 1.78 -31.89 -0.06
C GLU A 99 0.59 -32.87 -0.18
N ILE A 100 0.85 -34.05 -0.73
CA ILE A 100 -0.10 -35.17 -0.82
C ILE A 100 0.59 -36.49 -0.43
N GLU A 101 -0.19 -37.55 -0.19
CA GLU A 101 0.33 -38.85 0.28
C GLU A 101 1.44 -39.46 -0.60
N SER A 102 1.45 -39.15 -1.91
CA SER A 102 2.46 -39.62 -2.86
C SER A 102 3.69 -38.72 -3.03
N GLY A 103 3.75 -37.54 -2.39
CA GLY A 103 4.83 -36.57 -2.53
C GLY A 103 4.36 -35.12 -2.65
N ILE A 104 5.20 -34.26 -3.24
CA ILE A 104 4.88 -32.84 -3.43
C ILE A 104 4.25 -32.65 -4.82
N ASN A 105 3.01 -32.15 -4.84
CA ASN A 105 2.23 -31.86 -6.03
C ASN A 105 2.34 -30.38 -6.42
N PHE A 106 2.54 -30.14 -7.71
CA PHE A 106 2.60 -28.82 -8.33
C PHE A 106 1.50 -28.74 -9.38
N ALA A 107 0.66 -27.70 -9.35
CA ALA A 107 -0.39 -27.46 -10.35
C ALA A 107 -0.48 -25.98 -10.75
N ILE A 108 -0.44 -25.69 -12.05
CA ILE A 108 -0.46 -24.32 -12.58
C ILE A 108 -1.43 -24.20 -13.78
N PHE A 109 -2.22 -23.13 -13.81
CA PHE A 109 -3.07 -22.81 -14.95
C PHE A 109 -2.26 -22.13 -16.07
N SER A 110 -2.37 -22.65 -17.30
CA SER A 110 -2.12 -21.89 -18.53
C SER A 110 -2.89 -22.52 -19.68
N GLN A 111 -3.83 -21.75 -20.24
CA GLN A 111 -4.68 -22.20 -21.35
C GLN A 111 -3.89 -22.24 -22.66
N HIS A 112 -3.11 -21.20 -22.93
CA HIS A 112 -2.45 -21.03 -24.23
C HIS A 112 -1.03 -21.63 -24.29
N ALA A 113 -0.47 -22.17 -23.20
CA ALA A 113 0.84 -22.81 -23.22
C ALA A 113 0.90 -24.04 -24.16
N SER A 114 2.01 -24.18 -24.89
CA SER A 114 2.41 -25.35 -25.67
C SER A 114 3.18 -26.36 -24.81
N ALA A 115 4.01 -25.88 -23.88
CA ALA A 115 4.83 -26.67 -22.97
C ALA A 115 5.06 -25.94 -21.64
N VAL A 116 5.16 -26.71 -20.56
CA VAL A 116 5.52 -26.23 -19.21
C VAL A 116 6.69 -27.07 -18.69
N THR A 117 7.70 -26.40 -18.15
CA THR A 117 8.83 -27.03 -17.46
C THR A 117 8.92 -26.48 -16.05
N LEU A 118 8.82 -27.35 -15.06
CA LEU A 118 9.00 -27.04 -13.64
C LEU A 118 10.51 -26.98 -13.34
N CYS A 119 10.98 -25.80 -12.91
CA CYS A 119 12.35 -25.53 -12.53
C CYS A 119 12.47 -25.59 -11.00
N ILE A 120 13.42 -26.37 -10.47
CA ILE A 120 13.61 -26.63 -9.04
C ILE A 120 15.07 -26.40 -8.64
N ILE A 121 15.30 -25.66 -7.55
CA ILE A 121 16.58 -25.59 -6.83
C ILE A 121 16.39 -26.25 -5.46
N LEU A 122 17.16 -27.29 -5.17
CA LEU A 122 17.18 -27.93 -3.85
C LEU A 122 18.11 -27.16 -2.88
N PRO A 123 18.03 -27.40 -1.56
CA PRO A 123 19.07 -26.97 -0.64
C PRO A 123 20.44 -27.47 -1.10
N LYS A 124 21.49 -26.62 -1.01
CA LYS A 124 22.86 -26.94 -1.47
C LYS A 124 23.50 -28.16 -0.80
N SER A 125 22.96 -28.63 0.31
CA SER A 125 23.33 -29.88 0.99
C SER A 125 22.78 -31.14 0.31
N VAL A 126 21.87 -31.01 -0.66
CA VAL A 126 21.20 -32.08 -1.40
C VAL A 126 21.65 -32.10 -2.87
N HIS A 127 21.69 -30.94 -3.51
CA HIS A 127 22.14 -30.74 -4.89
C HIS A 127 22.57 -29.28 -5.09
N ASP A 128 23.54 -29.00 -5.95
CA ASP A 128 23.86 -27.63 -6.39
C ASP A 128 23.48 -27.45 -7.87
N GLY A 129 22.87 -26.32 -8.19
CA GLY A 129 22.30 -26.06 -9.52
C GLY A 129 20.82 -26.41 -9.68
N MET A 130 20.28 -26.00 -10.83
CA MET A 130 18.86 -26.10 -11.21
C MET A 130 18.54 -27.48 -11.81
N ILE A 131 17.36 -28.00 -11.47
CA ILE A 131 16.77 -29.22 -12.05
C ILE A 131 15.55 -28.78 -12.86
N GLU A 132 15.45 -29.19 -14.12
CA GLU A 132 14.34 -28.81 -15.02
C GLU A 132 13.55 -30.06 -15.42
N LEU A 133 12.25 -30.09 -15.09
CA LEU A 133 11.33 -31.20 -15.32
C LEU A 133 10.24 -30.77 -16.32
N ALA A 134 10.36 -31.22 -17.57
CA ALA A 134 9.35 -30.97 -18.60
C ALA A 134 8.08 -31.82 -18.34
N LEU A 135 6.91 -31.17 -18.35
CA LEU A 135 5.61 -31.83 -18.15
C LEU A 135 5.12 -32.42 -19.47
N ASP A 136 4.77 -33.70 -19.49
CA ASP A 136 4.21 -34.39 -20.67
C ASP A 136 2.78 -33.89 -20.94
N PRO A 137 2.48 -33.21 -22.08
CA PRO A 137 1.16 -32.64 -22.33
C PRO A 137 0.02 -33.67 -22.47
N GLN A 138 0.32 -34.98 -22.49
CA GLN A 138 -0.66 -36.07 -22.50
C GLN A 138 -0.87 -36.74 -21.13
N LYS A 139 -0.05 -36.41 -20.12
CA LYS A 139 -0.13 -36.98 -18.75
C LYS A 139 -0.21 -35.93 -17.65
N ASN A 140 0.46 -34.81 -17.85
CA ASN A 140 0.68 -33.72 -16.90
C ASN A 140 -0.13 -32.46 -17.26
N ARG A 141 -1.24 -32.61 -18.00
CA ARG A 141 -2.21 -31.55 -18.28
C ARG A 141 -3.62 -32.13 -18.30
N THR A 142 -4.55 -31.47 -17.60
CA THR A 142 -5.98 -31.79 -17.60
C THR A 142 -6.76 -30.50 -17.80
N GLY A 143 -7.42 -30.37 -18.96
CA GLY A 143 -7.96 -29.08 -19.40
C GLY A 143 -6.84 -28.06 -19.58
N ASP A 144 -6.92 -26.95 -18.88
CA ASP A 144 -5.93 -25.85 -18.91
C ASP A 144 -5.04 -25.78 -17.66
N ILE A 145 -5.09 -26.83 -16.82
CA ILE A 145 -4.21 -26.98 -15.66
C ILE A 145 -3.12 -27.99 -15.99
N TRP A 146 -1.87 -27.57 -15.88
CA TRP A 146 -0.68 -28.41 -15.93
C TRP A 146 -0.34 -28.87 -14.51
N HIS A 147 0.03 -30.13 -14.34
CA HIS A 147 0.23 -30.72 -13.01
C HIS A 147 1.28 -31.85 -13.00
N ILE A 148 2.04 -31.97 -11.90
CA ILE A 148 3.03 -33.03 -11.67
C ILE A 148 3.20 -33.29 -10.17
N CYS A 149 3.34 -34.55 -9.75
CA CYS A 149 3.70 -34.90 -8.38
C CYS A 149 5.07 -35.57 -8.33
N ILE A 150 5.95 -35.05 -7.49
CA ILE A 150 7.34 -35.47 -7.31
C ILE A 150 7.47 -36.16 -5.95
N LYS A 151 7.85 -37.44 -5.99
CA LYS A 151 8.05 -38.25 -4.79
C LYS A 151 9.43 -37.96 -4.17
N GLU A 152 9.52 -38.04 -2.85
CA GLU A 152 10.75 -37.86 -2.05
C GLU A 152 11.46 -36.49 -2.24
N LEU A 153 10.75 -35.49 -2.78
CA LEU A 153 11.21 -34.09 -2.79
C LEU A 153 11.25 -33.54 -1.34
N PRO A 154 12.27 -32.76 -0.92
CA PRO A 154 12.36 -32.26 0.45
C PRO A 154 11.15 -31.39 0.82
N ARG A 155 10.56 -31.63 2.01
CA ARG A 155 9.31 -31.02 2.48
C ARG A 155 9.40 -29.49 2.75
N GLY A 156 10.56 -28.87 2.55
CA GLY A 156 10.73 -27.42 2.61
C GLY A 156 12.14 -26.97 2.26
N GLY A 157 12.33 -25.66 2.06
CA GLY A 157 13.60 -25.07 1.64
C GLY A 157 13.97 -25.33 0.17
N VAL A 158 13.02 -25.83 -0.62
CA VAL A 158 13.13 -26.03 -2.06
C VAL A 158 12.56 -24.80 -2.77
N LEU A 159 13.33 -24.22 -3.70
CA LEU A 159 12.89 -23.10 -4.52
C LEU A 159 12.36 -23.62 -5.85
N TYR A 160 11.29 -23.03 -6.37
CA TYR A 160 10.69 -23.45 -7.63
C TYR A 160 10.13 -22.29 -8.48
N GLY A 161 9.92 -22.59 -9.75
CA GLY A 161 9.28 -21.71 -10.74
C GLY A 161 9.05 -22.47 -12.04
N TYR A 162 8.55 -21.79 -13.08
CA TYR A 162 8.21 -22.43 -14.35
C TYR A 162 8.82 -21.72 -15.55
N ARG A 163 9.37 -22.46 -16.51
CA ARG A 163 9.47 -21.98 -17.90
C ARG A 163 8.21 -22.40 -18.63
N ILE A 164 7.64 -21.50 -19.43
CA ILE A 164 6.41 -21.78 -20.18
C ILE A 164 6.58 -21.26 -21.61
N ASP A 165 6.42 -22.16 -22.58
CA ASP A 165 6.36 -21.82 -24.00
C ASP A 165 4.89 -21.76 -24.47
N GLY A 166 4.66 -21.00 -25.54
CA GLY A 166 3.34 -20.85 -26.16
C GLY A 166 3.39 -19.96 -27.40
N PRO A 167 2.23 -19.67 -28.02
CA PRO A 167 2.13 -18.80 -29.19
C PRO A 167 2.76 -17.43 -28.92
N ARG A 168 3.69 -16.98 -29.75
CA ARG A 168 4.37 -15.68 -29.58
C ARG A 168 3.78 -14.56 -30.47
N ASN A 169 2.56 -14.74 -30.98
CA ASN A 169 1.89 -13.71 -31.79
C ASN A 169 1.36 -12.58 -30.90
N TRP A 170 2.04 -11.44 -30.96
CA TRP A 170 1.69 -10.25 -30.21
C TRP A 170 0.27 -9.76 -30.51
N HIS A 171 -0.16 -9.76 -31.78
CA HIS A 171 -1.48 -9.28 -32.22
C HIS A 171 -2.65 -10.13 -31.69
N GLU A 172 -2.39 -11.35 -31.24
CA GLU A 172 -3.40 -12.21 -30.60
C GLU A 172 -3.43 -12.05 -29.07
N GLY A 173 -2.59 -11.18 -28.49
CA GLY A 173 -2.51 -10.90 -27.06
C GLY A 173 -1.51 -11.76 -26.28
N HIS A 174 -0.66 -12.54 -26.95
CA HIS A 174 0.28 -13.45 -26.29
C HIS A 174 1.68 -12.82 -26.09
N ARG A 175 2.41 -13.30 -25.07
CA ARG A 175 3.72 -12.78 -24.61
C ARG A 175 4.65 -13.88 -24.04
N PHE A 176 4.50 -15.13 -24.46
CA PHE A 176 5.28 -16.26 -23.95
C PHE A 176 6.79 -16.12 -24.24
N ASP A 177 7.63 -16.43 -23.24
CA ASP A 177 9.09 -16.45 -23.32
C ASP A 177 9.66 -17.53 -22.38
N ASP A 178 10.10 -18.63 -22.97
CA ASP A 178 10.65 -19.81 -22.28
C ASP A 178 12.07 -19.59 -21.72
N SER A 179 12.73 -18.49 -22.08
CA SER A 179 14.03 -18.12 -21.51
C SER A 179 13.91 -17.64 -20.05
N ILE A 180 12.73 -17.16 -19.66
CA ILE A 180 12.39 -16.63 -18.34
C ILE A 180 11.90 -17.76 -17.41
N ILE A 181 12.27 -17.69 -16.13
CA ILE A 181 11.68 -18.53 -15.08
C ILE A 181 10.65 -17.68 -14.34
N LEU A 182 9.42 -18.18 -14.29
CA LEU A 182 8.22 -17.48 -13.84
C LEU A 182 7.81 -17.97 -12.45
N ILE A 183 7.33 -17.04 -11.64
CA ILE A 183 6.82 -17.27 -10.30
C ILE A 183 5.42 -17.87 -10.39
N ASP A 184 5.16 -18.90 -9.59
CA ASP A 184 3.84 -19.49 -9.42
C ASP A 184 2.83 -18.47 -8.84
N PRO A 185 1.71 -18.18 -9.53
CA PRO A 185 0.66 -17.28 -9.04
C PRO A 185 0.06 -17.69 -7.69
N TYR A 186 0.15 -18.97 -7.33
CA TYR A 186 -0.40 -19.54 -6.10
C TYR A 186 0.64 -19.84 -5.02
N ALA A 187 1.93 -19.54 -5.24
CA ALA A 187 2.98 -19.70 -4.22
C ALA A 187 2.63 -18.93 -2.94
N LYS A 188 2.56 -19.63 -1.80
CA LYS A 188 2.21 -19.03 -0.50
C LYS A 188 3.39 -18.35 0.18
N LEU A 189 4.60 -18.54 -0.36
CA LEU A 189 5.87 -18.04 0.13
C LEU A 189 6.76 -17.72 -1.09
N ILE A 190 7.38 -16.54 -1.12
CA ILE A 190 8.33 -16.13 -2.17
C ILE A 190 9.71 -15.92 -1.56
N GLU A 191 10.71 -16.59 -2.12
CA GLU A 191 12.12 -16.39 -1.77
C GLU A 191 12.77 -15.35 -2.70
N GLY A 192 13.69 -14.54 -2.16
CA GLY A 192 14.33 -13.45 -2.90
C GLY A 192 15.42 -12.73 -2.10
N ARG A 193 15.40 -11.39 -2.10
CA ARG A 193 16.26 -10.57 -1.23
C ARG A 193 15.81 -10.72 0.24
N ARG A 194 16.77 -10.83 1.16
CA ARG A 194 16.53 -11.01 2.61
C ARG A 194 16.26 -9.71 3.36
N ALA A 195 16.91 -8.62 2.94
CA ALA A 195 16.77 -7.30 3.54
C ALA A 195 16.09 -6.33 2.55
N PHE A 196 15.27 -5.43 3.08
CA PHE A 196 14.60 -4.39 2.32
C PHE A 196 15.62 -3.34 1.82
N GLY A 197 15.61 -3.04 0.52
CA GLY A 197 16.50 -2.04 -0.07
C GLY A 197 17.94 -2.52 -0.28
N ASP A 198 18.19 -3.83 -0.24
CA ASP A 198 19.53 -4.41 -0.47
C ASP A 198 19.95 -4.31 -1.95
N GLU A 199 20.54 -3.16 -2.32
CA GLU A 199 21.08 -2.90 -3.66
C GLU A 199 22.21 -3.87 -4.05
N SER A 200 22.88 -4.53 -3.09
CA SER A 200 23.95 -5.49 -3.41
C SER A 200 23.44 -6.72 -4.18
N ASN A 201 22.16 -7.04 -4.01
CA ASN A 201 21.45 -8.11 -4.71
C ASN A 201 20.25 -7.55 -5.51
N LYS A 202 20.39 -6.35 -6.07
CA LYS A 202 19.35 -5.64 -6.84
C LYS A 202 18.72 -6.46 -7.96
N MET A 203 19.50 -7.28 -8.66
CA MET A 203 19.04 -8.15 -9.75
C MET A 203 18.66 -9.58 -9.28
N CYS A 204 18.27 -9.74 -8.01
CA CYS A 204 17.79 -11.01 -7.47
C CYS A 204 16.63 -11.57 -8.29
N ARG A 205 16.59 -12.90 -8.45
CA ARG A 205 15.42 -13.61 -8.98
C ARG A 205 14.57 -14.09 -7.83
N PHE A 206 13.28 -13.80 -7.90
CA PHE A 206 12.29 -14.32 -6.98
C PHE A 206 11.86 -15.73 -7.40
N PHE A 207 11.58 -16.60 -6.44
CA PHE A 207 11.12 -17.97 -6.66
C PHE A 207 9.98 -18.31 -5.70
N GLY A 208 9.09 -19.21 -6.10
CA GLY A 208 8.21 -19.88 -5.15
C GLY A 208 9.02 -20.72 -4.16
N THR A 209 8.56 -20.84 -2.93
CA THR A 209 9.08 -21.78 -1.93
C THR A 209 7.94 -22.33 -1.07
N TYR A 210 8.23 -23.30 -0.22
CA TYR A 210 7.26 -23.90 0.69
C TYR A 210 7.95 -24.43 1.95
N ASP A 211 7.16 -24.64 3.01
CA ASP A 211 7.56 -25.40 4.18
C ASP A 211 6.37 -26.21 4.72
N PHE A 212 6.49 -27.53 4.64
CA PHE A 212 5.59 -28.51 5.24
C PHE A 212 6.24 -29.23 6.44
N ASN A 213 7.45 -28.81 6.86
CA ASN A 213 8.11 -29.32 8.07
C ASN A 213 7.57 -28.65 9.34
N SER A 214 7.30 -27.34 9.28
CA SER A 214 6.69 -26.60 10.39
C SER A 214 5.30 -27.14 10.71
N LEU A 215 4.98 -27.18 12.01
CA LEU A 215 3.61 -27.43 12.46
C LEU A 215 2.72 -26.23 12.11
N PRO A 216 1.40 -26.43 11.95
CA PRO A 216 0.45 -25.32 11.84
C PRO A 216 0.61 -24.31 12.98
N PHE A 217 0.46 -23.03 12.67
CA PHE A 217 0.67 -21.95 13.63
C PHE A 217 -0.31 -22.05 14.80
N ASP A 218 0.21 -22.12 16.03
CA ASP A 218 -0.63 -22.15 17.22
C ASP A 218 -1.21 -20.76 17.51
N TRP A 219 -2.47 -20.55 17.12
CA TRP A 219 -3.24 -19.38 17.52
C TRP A 219 -3.57 -19.38 19.03
N GLY A 220 -3.59 -20.54 19.69
CA GLY A 220 -3.86 -20.74 21.11
C GLY A 220 -5.33 -21.02 21.44
N GLU A 221 -5.58 -21.90 22.42
CA GLU A 221 -6.93 -22.41 22.77
C GLU A 221 -7.98 -21.33 23.08
N ASN A 222 -7.55 -20.15 23.56
CA ASN A 222 -8.42 -19.04 23.93
C ASN A 222 -8.47 -17.92 22.89
N TYR A 223 -7.90 -18.13 21.70
CA TYR A 223 -7.87 -17.15 20.62
C TYR A 223 -9.27 -16.71 20.17
N LYS A 224 -9.44 -15.41 19.95
CA LYS A 224 -10.67 -14.79 19.48
C LYS A 224 -10.36 -13.64 18.54
N LEU A 225 -11.14 -13.53 17.48
CA LEU A 225 -11.19 -12.35 16.61
C LEU A 225 -11.85 -11.18 17.38
N PRO A 226 -11.38 -9.92 17.25
CA PRO A 226 -11.96 -8.80 17.99
C PRO A 226 -13.44 -8.52 17.65
N ASN A 227 -13.83 -8.68 16.37
CA ASN A 227 -15.19 -8.45 15.87
C ASN A 227 -15.76 -7.07 16.27
N VAL A 228 -14.99 -6.01 16.06
CA VAL A 228 -15.41 -4.62 16.27
C VAL A 228 -16.60 -4.31 15.34
N PRO A 229 -17.75 -3.82 15.85
CA PRO A 229 -18.86 -3.42 14.99
C PRO A 229 -18.48 -2.26 14.08
N GLU A 230 -18.95 -2.25 12.83
CA GLU A 230 -18.51 -1.29 11.81
C GLU A 230 -18.77 0.17 12.19
N LYS A 231 -19.83 0.44 12.95
CA LYS A 231 -20.16 1.75 13.53
C LYS A 231 -19.19 2.25 14.62
N ASP A 232 -18.41 1.34 15.21
CA ASP A 232 -17.51 1.60 16.33
C ASP A 232 -16.03 1.63 15.92
N LEU A 233 -15.74 1.40 14.63
CA LEU A 233 -14.41 1.47 14.04
C LEU A 233 -13.76 2.85 14.17
N VAL A 234 -12.46 2.86 14.41
CA VAL A 234 -11.53 3.98 14.23
C VAL A 234 -10.27 3.39 13.60
N ILE A 235 -10.13 3.61 12.30
CA ILE A 235 -9.09 2.98 11.46
C ILE A 235 -7.80 3.81 11.49
N TYR A 236 -6.67 3.14 11.68
CA TYR A 236 -5.33 3.72 11.63
C TYR A 236 -4.59 3.15 10.41
N GLU A 237 -4.43 3.96 9.38
CA GLU A 237 -3.75 3.60 8.14
C GLU A 237 -2.23 3.72 8.35
N MET A 238 -1.48 2.63 8.11
CA MET A 238 -0.06 2.55 8.45
C MET A 238 0.74 1.61 7.54
N ASN A 239 2.05 1.81 7.44
CA ASN A 239 2.97 0.93 6.74
C ASN A 239 3.87 0.19 7.75
N VAL A 240 3.94 -1.15 7.64
CA VAL A 240 4.65 -2.03 8.59
C VAL A 240 6.12 -1.63 8.76
N ARG A 241 6.80 -1.32 7.65
CA ARG A 241 8.20 -0.89 7.69
C ARG A 241 8.34 0.49 8.30
N ALA A 242 7.68 1.48 7.70
CA ALA A 242 7.86 2.88 8.07
C ALA A 242 7.48 3.17 9.53
N PHE A 243 6.56 2.41 10.14
CA PHE A 243 6.20 2.57 11.56
C PHE A 243 7.38 2.34 12.53
N THR A 244 8.39 1.53 12.17
CA THR A 244 9.52 1.22 13.07
C THR A 244 10.90 1.21 12.42
N ALA A 245 11.04 1.55 11.14
CA ALA A 245 12.33 1.66 10.46
C ALA A 245 13.26 2.75 11.06
N ASP A 246 12.68 3.83 11.60
CA ASP A 246 13.43 4.94 12.19
C ASP A 246 14.23 4.53 13.44
N GLU A 247 15.40 5.13 13.66
CA GLU A 247 16.22 4.83 14.84
C GLU A 247 15.59 5.27 16.17
N THR A 248 14.76 6.32 16.15
CA THR A 248 14.05 6.80 17.35
C THR A 248 12.97 5.80 17.81
N SER A 249 12.62 4.80 17.00
CA SER A 249 11.82 3.65 17.44
C SER A 249 12.41 2.94 18.66
N SER A 250 13.72 3.10 18.92
CA SER A 250 14.44 2.50 20.05
C SER A 250 14.41 0.97 20.07
N LEU A 251 14.14 0.33 18.93
CA LEU A 251 14.27 -1.11 18.73
C LEU A 251 15.67 -1.48 18.25
N ASP A 252 16.05 -2.75 18.41
CA ASP A 252 17.26 -3.31 17.81
C ASP A 252 17.18 -3.30 16.28
N GLN A 253 18.33 -3.12 15.61
CA GLN A 253 18.40 -2.92 14.16
C GLN A 253 17.69 -4.03 13.37
N ASP A 254 17.82 -5.29 13.80
CA ASP A 254 17.22 -6.46 13.14
C ASP A 254 15.68 -6.54 13.28
N GLN A 255 15.07 -5.76 14.18
CA GLN A 255 13.61 -5.68 14.36
C GLN A 255 12.99 -4.44 13.71
N ARG A 256 13.78 -3.42 13.34
CA ARG A 256 13.27 -2.17 12.77
C ARG A 256 12.60 -2.39 11.42
N GLY A 257 11.35 -1.97 11.32
CA GLY A 257 10.54 -2.10 10.11
C GLY A 257 10.14 -3.53 9.77
N SER A 258 10.00 -4.38 10.79
CA SER A 258 9.52 -5.77 10.68
C SER A 258 8.15 -5.98 11.33
N TYR A 259 7.51 -7.11 11.04
CA TYR A 259 6.25 -7.51 11.70
C TYR A 259 6.39 -7.59 13.23
N LEU A 260 7.50 -8.14 13.76
CA LEU A 260 7.76 -8.14 15.21
C LEU A 260 8.02 -6.74 15.77
N GLY A 261 8.66 -5.86 15.00
CA GLY A 261 8.86 -4.46 15.40
C GLY A 261 7.54 -3.72 15.64
N LEU A 262 6.50 -4.04 14.86
CA LEU A 262 5.15 -3.50 15.06
C LEU A 262 4.53 -3.98 16.40
N ILE A 263 4.78 -5.24 16.81
CA ILE A 263 4.26 -5.80 18.07
C ILE A 263 4.74 -4.98 19.28
N GLU A 264 6.02 -4.64 19.34
CA GLU A 264 6.62 -3.79 20.39
C GLU A 264 6.00 -2.38 20.47
N LYS A 265 5.23 -1.96 19.45
CA LYS A 265 4.56 -0.66 19.35
C LYS A 265 3.04 -0.72 19.48
N ILE A 266 2.43 -1.90 19.68
CA ILE A 266 1.00 -2.04 20.03
C ILE A 266 0.57 -1.15 21.23
N PRO A 267 1.39 -0.94 22.28
CA PRO A 267 1.05 -0.01 23.36
C PRO A 267 0.74 1.43 22.91
N HIS A 268 1.37 1.92 21.83
CA HIS A 268 1.07 3.23 21.24
C HIS A 268 -0.34 3.27 20.63
N LEU A 269 -0.72 2.21 19.90
CA LEU A 269 -2.05 2.10 19.28
C LEU A 269 -3.16 2.08 20.35
N LEU A 270 -2.93 1.35 21.45
CA LEU A 270 -3.81 1.33 22.63
C LEU A 270 -3.85 2.68 23.37
N GLU A 271 -2.72 3.37 23.48
CA GLU A 271 -2.66 4.70 24.09
C GLU A 271 -3.35 5.76 23.21
N LEU A 272 -3.24 5.66 21.88
CA LEU A 272 -4.00 6.48 20.93
C LEU A 272 -5.50 6.13 21.00
N GLY A 273 -5.84 4.85 21.20
CA GLY A 273 -7.21 4.35 21.35
C GLY A 273 -7.87 3.91 20.04
N VAL A 274 -7.09 3.63 19.00
CA VAL A 274 -7.58 3.04 17.75
C VAL A 274 -7.89 1.54 17.94
N ASN A 275 -8.79 0.99 17.14
CA ASN A 275 -9.25 -0.40 17.26
C ASN A 275 -9.17 -1.21 15.96
N THR A 276 -8.63 -0.62 14.90
CA THR A 276 -8.34 -1.30 13.62
C THR A 276 -7.12 -0.66 12.99
N VAL A 277 -6.21 -1.48 12.45
CA VAL A 277 -5.14 -1.02 11.57
C VAL A 277 -5.47 -1.38 10.12
N GLU A 278 -5.27 -0.44 9.21
CA GLU A 278 -5.31 -0.64 7.76
C GLU A 278 -3.85 -0.63 7.27
N LEU A 279 -3.33 -1.81 6.95
CA LEU A 279 -1.93 -1.99 6.58
C LEU A 279 -1.77 -1.74 5.07
N LEU A 280 -0.90 -0.79 4.72
CA LEU A 280 -0.38 -0.63 3.35
C LEU A 280 0.20 -1.97 2.83
N PRO A 281 0.21 -2.20 1.50
CA PRO A 281 0.38 -3.52 0.89
C PRO A 281 1.45 -4.42 1.53
N VAL A 282 0.99 -5.52 2.15
CA VAL A 282 1.84 -6.55 2.78
C VAL A 282 2.07 -7.78 1.88
N PHE A 283 1.52 -7.78 0.67
CA PHE A 283 1.79 -8.80 -0.35
C PHE A 283 3.22 -8.63 -0.89
N GLU A 284 3.86 -9.70 -1.37
CA GLU A 284 5.24 -9.63 -1.89
C GLU A 284 5.35 -8.65 -3.09
N PHE A 285 6.24 -7.65 -2.98
CA PHE A 285 6.53 -6.64 -4.02
C PHE A 285 8.05 -6.37 -4.15
N ASP A 286 8.52 -5.87 -5.30
CA ASP A 286 9.94 -5.54 -5.52
C ASP A 286 10.23 -4.07 -5.16
N GLU A 287 10.77 -3.81 -3.97
CA GLU A 287 11.09 -2.43 -3.55
C GLU A 287 12.14 -1.75 -4.46
N LEU A 288 12.95 -2.51 -5.21
CA LEU A 288 13.97 -1.99 -6.11
C LEU A 288 13.49 -1.88 -7.57
N GLU A 289 12.21 -2.11 -7.86
CA GLU A 289 11.68 -2.16 -9.23
C GLU A 289 11.92 -0.86 -10.01
N LEU A 290 11.79 0.28 -9.31
CA LEU A 290 11.98 1.63 -9.85
C LEU A 290 13.39 1.84 -10.37
N GLN A 291 14.36 1.10 -9.83
CA GLN A 291 15.77 1.20 -10.21
C GLN A 291 16.22 0.17 -11.26
N ARG A 292 15.33 -0.69 -11.78
CA ARG A 292 15.67 -1.77 -12.75
C ARG A 292 16.18 -1.27 -14.09
N ARG A 293 15.86 -0.03 -14.46
CA ARG A 293 16.33 0.66 -15.68
C ARG A 293 16.57 2.15 -15.39
N PRO A 294 17.50 2.82 -16.10
CA PRO A 294 17.67 4.26 -15.98
C PRO A 294 16.37 5.01 -16.28
N ASN A 295 15.87 5.79 -15.31
CA ASN A 295 14.65 6.60 -15.43
C ASN A 295 14.62 7.67 -14.30
N PRO A 296 13.75 8.70 -14.35
CA PRO A 296 13.78 9.82 -13.40
C PRO A 296 13.57 9.47 -11.91
N ARG A 297 13.29 8.20 -11.59
CA ARG A 297 12.99 7.65 -10.27
C ARG A 297 13.99 6.56 -9.84
N ASP A 298 15.08 6.36 -10.58
CA ASP A 298 16.03 5.26 -10.31
C ASP A 298 16.88 5.45 -9.03
N HIS A 299 16.71 6.58 -8.34
CA HIS A 299 17.19 6.86 -6.98
C HIS A 299 16.18 6.53 -5.87
N MET A 300 14.93 6.17 -6.22
CA MET A 300 13.86 5.83 -5.27
C MET A 300 13.76 4.32 -5.06
N ILE A 301 13.14 3.91 -3.93
CA ILE A 301 12.74 2.51 -3.69
C ILE A 301 11.25 2.47 -3.31
N ASN A 302 10.46 1.61 -3.94
CA ASN A 302 9.01 1.52 -3.67
C ASN A 302 8.82 1.14 -2.19
N THR A 303 8.35 2.10 -1.40
CA THR A 303 8.25 2.01 0.06
C THR A 303 6.82 1.67 0.49
N TRP A 304 5.82 2.04 -0.33
CA TRP A 304 4.40 1.80 -0.05
C TRP A 304 3.94 0.38 -0.42
N GLY A 305 4.46 -0.19 -1.51
CA GLY A 305 4.17 -1.58 -1.93
C GLY A 305 3.06 -1.77 -2.97
N TYR A 306 2.53 -0.68 -3.57
CA TYR A 306 1.51 -0.74 -4.63
C TYR A 306 2.10 -1.20 -5.99
N SER A 307 2.65 -2.42 -6.00
CA SER A 307 3.20 -3.09 -7.19
C SER A 307 3.41 -4.59 -6.91
N THR A 308 2.31 -5.33 -6.73
CA THR A 308 2.36 -6.72 -6.25
C THR A 308 2.94 -7.70 -7.29
N ILE A 309 3.81 -8.59 -6.82
CA ILE A 309 4.35 -9.76 -7.56
C ILE A 309 3.45 -10.98 -7.39
N ASN A 310 3.05 -11.28 -6.16
CA ASN A 310 2.27 -12.48 -5.82
C ASN A 310 1.23 -12.14 -4.74
N PHE A 311 -0.01 -12.61 -4.92
CA PHE A 311 -1.15 -12.24 -4.08
C PHE A 311 -1.29 -13.06 -2.77
N PHE A 312 -0.56 -14.16 -2.60
CA PHE A 312 -0.67 -15.04 -1.43
C PHE A 312 0.52 -14.95 -0.47
N ALA A 313 1.70 -14.57 -0.96
CA ALA A 313 2.91 -14.49 -0.17
C ALA A 313 3.00 -13.17 0.62
N PRO A 314 3.28 -13.20 1.94
CA PRO A 314 3.58 -12.01 2.70
C PRO A 314 4.96 -11.47 2.33
N MET A 315 5.12 -10.15 2.38
CA MET A 315 6.35 -9.44 2.05
C MET A 315 7.52 -9.96 2.90
N SER A 316 8.37 -10.77 2.25
CA SER A 316 9.41 -11.57 2.89
C SER A 316 10.52 -10.72 3.53
N ARG A 317 10.68 -9.47 3.07
CA ARG A 317 11.61 -8.46 3.59
C ARG A 317 11.11 -7.68 4.80
N TYR A 318 9.89 -7.94 5.26
CA TYR A 318 9.38 -7.47 6.56
C TYR A 318 9.58 -8.51 7.68
N ALA A 319 10.25 -9.65 7.41
CA ALA A 319 10.74 -10.56 8.44
C ALA A 319 11.91 -9.96 9.22
N SER A 320 11.88 -10.04 10.56
CA SER A 320 12.99 -9.63 11.41
C SER A 320 14.23 -10.51 11.21
N CYS A 321 15.41 -9.95 11.50
CA CYS A 321 16.73 -10.52 11.18
C CYS A 321 16.93 -10.91 9.69
N GLY A 322 16.10 -10.40 8.77
CA GLY A 322 16.12 -10.80 7.36
C GLY A 322 15.79 -12.27 7.11
N GLY A 323 14.97 -12.91 7.96
CA GLY A 323 14.68 -14.35 7.86
C GLY A 323 13.92 -14.80 6.60
N GLY A 324 13.45 -13.89 5.76
CA GLY A 324 12.74 -14.19 4.52
C GLY A 324 11.37 -14.88 4.74
N PRO A 325 10.84 -15.60 3.73
CA PRO A 325 9.41 -15.85 3.62
C PRO A 325 8.81 -16.73 4.72
N VAL A 326 9.46 -17.82 5.12
CA VAL A 326 8.93 -18.71 6.18
C VAL A 326 8.79 -17.92 7.49
N ARG A 327 9.78 -17.09 7.82
CA ARG A 327 9.75 -16.22 9.00
C ARG A 327 8.75 -15.07 8.84
N ALA A 328 8.63 -14.46 7.65
CA ALA A 328 7.61 -13.45 7.38
C ALA A 328 6.18 -13.97 7.59
N SER A 329 5.89 -15.18 7.10
CA SER A 329 4.59 -15.84 7.29
C SER A 329 4.31 -16.12 8.77
N TRP A 330 5.32 -16.56 9.53
CA TRP A 330 5.19 -16.81 10.95
C TRP A 330 4.99 -15.51 11.76
N GLU A 331 5.87 -14.53 11.58
CA GLU A 331 5.83 -13.25 12.31
C GLU A 331 4.59 -12.42 11.98
N LEU A 332 4.05 -12.50 10.76
CA LEU A 332 2.77 -11.88 10.42
C LEU A 332 1.61 -12.51 11.21
N LYS A 333 1.59 -13.83 11.39
CA LYS A 333 0.58 -14.50 12.24
C LYS A 333 0.77 -14.14 13.72
N GLU A 334 2.01 -14.01 14.20
CA GLU A 334 2.30 -13.50 15.55
C GLU A 334 1.85 -12.04 15.73
N MET A 335 2.05 -11.19 14.73
CA MET A 335 1.62 -9.80 14.73
C MET A 335 0.09 -9.67 14.75
N VAL A 336 -0.61 -10.41 13.89
CA VAL A 336 -2.09 -10.48 13.91
C VAL A 336 -2.58 -11.03 15.26
N LYS A 337 -1.96 -12.10 15.79
CA LYS A 337 -2.30 -12.68 17.11
C LYS A 337 -2.13 -11.66 18.24
N ALA A 338 -1.06 -10.86 18.22
CA ALA A 338 -0.79 -9.83 19.21
C ALA A 338 -1.79 -8.65 19.10
N LEU A 339 -2.08 -8.18 17.89
CA LEU A 339 -3.09 -7.13 17.64
C LEU A 339 -4.48 -7.60 18.10
N HIS A 340 -4.86 -8.83 17.77
CA HIS A 340 -6.16 -9.39 18.17
C HIS A 340 -6.23 -9.60 19.70
N GLY A 341 -5.13 -9.98 20.34
CA GLY A 341 -4.99 -10.04 21.80
C GLY A 341 -5.11 -8.67 22.48
N ALA A 342 -4.77 -7.59 21.77
CA ALA A 342 -5.00 -6.21 22.18
C ALA A 342 -6.40 -5.67 21.82
N GLY A 343 -7.23 -6.45 21.12
CA GLY A 343 -8.56 -6.03 20.64
C GLY A 343 -8.53 -5.12 19.40
N ILE A 344 -7.42 -5.13 18.65
CA ILE A 344 -7.23 -4.37 17.40
C ILE A 344 -7.41 -5.32 16.21
N GLU A 345 -8.30 -4.98 15.29
CA GLU A 345 -8.51 -5.72 14.04
C GLU A 345 -7.47 -5.38 12.97
N VAL A 346 -7.26 -6.30 12.02
CA VAL A 346 -6.34 -6.12 10.90
C VAL A 346 -7.08 -6.10 9.56
N ILE A 347 -7.01 -4.95 8.87
CA ILE A 347 -7.40 -4.77 7.48
C ILE A 347 -6.13 -4.70 6.63
N LEU A 348 -6.12 -5.38 5.48
CA LEU A 348 -5.04 -5.29 4.48
C LEU A 348 -5.47 -4.44 3.29
N ASP A 349 -4.59 -3.57 2.82
CA ASP A 349 -4.70 -2.97 1.48
C ASP A 349 -4.30 -4.00 0.42
N VAL A 350 -5.12 -4.14 -0.63
CA VAL A 350 -5.00 -5.22 -1.63
C VAL A 350 -5.09 -4.70 -3.07
N VAL A 351 -4.02 -4.94 -3.82
CA VAL A 351 -3.74 -4.33 -5.13
C VAL A 351 -4.04 -5.31 -6.27
N TYR A 352 -5.30 -5.70 -6.41
CA TYR A 352 -5.74 -6.61 -7.49
C TYR A 352 -5.97 -5.92 -8.84
N ASN A 353 -5.85 -4.60 -8.92
CA ASN A 353 -6.17 -3.85 -10.15
C ASN A 353 -5.03 -3.85 -11.20
N HIS A 354 -3.79 -4.06 -10.77
CA HIS A 354 -2.59 -4.18 -11.62
C HIS A 354 -1.55 -5.09 -10.95
N THR A 355 -0.37 -5.22 -11.56
CA THR A 355 0.76 -6.03 -11.05
C THR A 355 2.10 -5.34 -11.33
N ASN A 356 3.17 -5.83 -10.70
CA ASN A 356 4.55 -5.38 -10.92
C ASN A 356 5.06 -5.51 -12.36
N GLU A 357 4.35 -6.23 -13.25
CA GLU A 357 4.88 -6.59 -14.56
C GLU A 357 4.98 -5.42 -15.56
N ALA A 358 4.55 -4.21 -15.17
CA ALA A 358 4.63 -2.96 -15.95
C ALA A 358 3.97 -3.04 -17.33
N ASP A 359 4.36 -2.15 -18.26
CA ASP A 359 3.84 -2.04 -19.62
C ASP A 359 4.55 -2.98 -20.64
N ASP A 360 4.13 -2.91 -21.91
CA ASP A 360 4.70 -3.66 -23.04
C ASP A 360 6.02 -3.07 -23.60
N GLU A 361 6.35 -1.80 -23.31
CA GLU A 361 7.56 -1.13 -23.80
C GLU A 361 8.77 -1.49 -22.92
N ASN A 362 8.55 -1.62 -21.61
CA ASN A 362 9.58 -1.84 -20.59
C ASN A 362 9.18 -2.96 -19.61
N PRO A 363 8.91 -4.18 -20.10
CA PRO A 363 8.28 -5.24 -19.32
C PRO A 363 9.10 -5.68 -18.10
N TYR A 364 8.39 -6.03 -17.02
CA TYR A 364 8.93 -6.79 -15.90
C TYR A 364 8.28 -8.16 -15.79
N THR A 365 8.45 -9.01 -16.80
CA THR A 365 7.93 -10.38 -16.76
C THR A 365 8.52 -11.17 -15.58
N THR A 366 7.67 -11.47 -14.59
CA THR A 366 7.94 -12.23 -13.35
C THR A 366 6.98 -13.41 -13.19
N SER A 367 5.74 -13.31 -13.70
CA SER A 367 4.70 -14.32 -13.51
C SER A 367 3.67 -14.28 -14.63
N PHE A 368 2.54 -13.59 -14.43
CA PHE A 368 1.28 -13.74 -15.18
C PHE A 368 1.42 -13.55 -16.69
N ARG A 369 2.22 -12.60 -17.17
CA ARG A 369 2.46 -12.31 -18.58
C ARG A 369 3.08 -13.51 -19.30
N GLY A 370 4.09 -14.13 -18.68
CA GLY A 370 4.76 -15.30 -19.22
C GLY A 370 3.91 -16.57 -19.12
N ILE A 371 2.99 -16.63 -18.14
CA ILE A 371 2.11 -17.78 -17.92
C ILE A 371 0.93 -17.78 -18.89
N ASP A 372 0.17 -16.68 -18.96
CA ASP A 372 -0.91 -16.48 -19.95
C ASP A 372 -1.38 -15.00 -19.99
N ASN A 373 -0.58 -14.11 -20.59
CA ASN A 373 -0.88 -12.67 -20.68
C ASN A 373 -2.32 -12.33 -21.09
N LYS A 374 -2.90 -13.12 -22.01
CA LYS A 374 -4.23 -12.92 -22.59
C LYS A 374 -5.37 -13.26 -21.63
N VAL A 375 -5.11 -14.15 -20.68
CA VAL A 375 -6.03 -14.47 -19.59
C VAL A 375 -5.90 -13.45 -18.47
N TYR A 376 -4.67 -13.16 -18.03
CA TYR A 376 -4.42 -12.39 -16.82
C TYR A 376 -4.53 -10.86 -16.97
N TYR A 377 -4.32 -10.30 -18.16
CA TYR A 377 -4.42 -8.85 -18.39
C TYR A 377 -5.53 -8.45 -19.35
N MET A 378 -6.03 -7.22 -19.21
CA MET A 378 -6.95 -6.61 -20.16
C MET A 378 -6.17 -6.15 -21.40
N VAL A 379 -6.58 -6.60 -22.59
CA VAL A 379 -5.85 -6.40 -23.86
C VAL A 379 -6.81 -5.88 -24.94
N ASP A 380 -6.48 -4.75 -25.59
CA ASP A 380 -7.26 -4.27 -26.75
C ASP A 380 -6.81 -4.95 -28.04
N LEU A 381 -7.42 -6.10 -28.33
CA LEU A 381 -7.20 -6.88 -29.55
C LEU A 381 -7.53 -6.11 -30.85
N ASN A 382 -8.26 -4.98 -30.79
CA ASN A 382 -8.55 -4.14 -31.96
C ASN A 382 -7.44 -3.10 -32.21
N ASN A 383 -6.69 -2.73 -31.16
CA ASN A 383 -5.58 -1.77 -31.22
C ASN A 383 -4.25 -2.47 -30.93
N ASN A 384 -3.80 -3.29 -31.89
CA ASN A 384 -2.52 -3.99 -31.86
C ASN A 384 -2.28 -4.92 -30.65
N ALA A 385 -3.34 -5.28 -29.91
CA ALA A 385 -3.26 -6.07 -28.68
C ALA A 385 -2.35 -5.44 -27.61
N GLN A 386 -2.49 -4.11 -27.44
CA GLN A 386 -1.87 -3.36 -26.35
C GLN A 386 -2.54 -3.68 -25.00
N LEU A 387 -1.75 -3.67 -23.93
CA LEU A 387 -2.26 -3.71 -22.55
C LEU A 387 -3.11 -2.45 -22.26
N LEU A 388 -4.31 -2.63 -21.71
CA LEU A 388 -5.11 -1.52 -21.20
C LEU A 388 -4.56 -1.06 -19.84
N ASN A 389 -4.54 0.26 -19.61
CA ASN A 389 -3.92 0.87 -18.43
C ASN A 389 -4.91 1.80 -17.69
N PHE A 390 -5.90 1.22 -17.00
CA PHE A 390 -6.86 1.95 -16.16
C PHE A 390 -6.35 2.18 -14.72
N SER A 391 -5.31 1.44 -14.30
CA SER A 391 -4.58 1.66 -13.04
C SER A 391 -3.66 2.88 -13.10
N GLY A 392 -3.07 3.15 -14.26
CA GLY A 392 -1.96 4.10 -14.45
C GLY A 392 -0.59 3.42 -14.47
N CYS A 393 -0.44 2.26 -13.83
CA CYS A 393 0.84 1.57 -13.60
C CYS A 393 1.38 0.74 -14.79
N GLY A 394 0.72 0.78 -15.95
CA GLY A 394 1.19 0.19 -17.22
C GLY A 394 0.42 -1.06 -17.67
N ASN A 395 -0.26 -1.73 -16.74
CA ASN A 395 -1.16 -2.86 -17.02
C ASN A 395 -2.45 -2.76 -16.18
N THR A 396 -3.50 -3.46 -16.62
CA THR A 396 -4.72 -3.67 -15.83
C THR A 396 -5.01 -5.15 -15.75
N PHE A 397 -5.16 -5.67 -14.54
CA PHE A 397 -5.41 -7.08 -14.28
C PHE A 397 -6.87 -7.45 -14.61
N ASN A 398 -7.07 -8.61 -15.23
CA ASN A 398 -8.33 -9.00 -15.88
C ASN A 398 -9.37 -9.55 -14.88
N CYS A 399 -9.69 -8.74 -13.87
CA CYS A 399 -10.40 -9.10 -12.63
C CYS A 399 -11.71 -9.91 -12.82
N ASN A 400 -12.41 -9.74 -13.94
CA ASN A 400 -13.69 -10.41 -14.21
C ASN A 400 -13.59 -11.58 -15.21
N HIS A 401 -12.38 -12.00 -15.62
CA HIS A 401 -12.16 -13.28 -16.31
C HIS A 401 -12.29 -14.45 -15.31
N PRO A 402 -12.97 -15.58 -15.63
CA PRO A 402 -13.28 -16.62 -14.65
C PRO A 402 -12.08 -17.15 -13.84
N THR A 403 -10.96 -17.47 -14.49
CA THR A 403 -9.74 -17.95 -13.80
C THR A 403 -9.14 -16.90 -12.87
N VAL A 404 -9.20 -15.62 -13.27
CA VAL A 404 -8.62 -14.50 -12.53
C VAL A 404 -9.52 -14.14 -11.34
N MET A 405 -10.83 -14.23 -11.52
CA MET A 405 -11.82 -14.09 -10.47
C MET A 405 -11.59 -15.14 -9.37
N GLU A 406 -11.37 -16.41 -9.72
CA GLU A 406 -11.13 -17.46 -8.72
C GLU A 406 -9.76 -17.32 -8.03
N LEU A 407 -8.71 -16.90 -8.75
CA LEU A 407 -7.42 -16.54 -8.17
C LEU A 407 -7.57 -15.47 -7.07
N ILE A 408 -8.34 -14.41 -7.33
CA ILE A 408 -8.58 -13.32 -6.38
C ILE A 408 -9.42 -13.82 -5.19
N LEU A 409 -10.43 -14.66 -5.43
CA LEU A 409 -11.25 -15.25 -4.35
C LEU A 409 -10.43 -16.19 -3.46
N GLU A 410 -9.63 -17.08 -4.04
CA GLU A 410 -8.72 -17.98 -3.30
C GLU A 410 -7.66 -17.20 -2.51
N SER A 411 -7.13 -16.10 -3.07
CA SER A 411 -6.23 -15.19 -2.36
C SER A 411 -6.92 -14.59 -1.13
N LEU A 412 -8.08 -13.95 -1.31
CA LEU A 412 -8.86 -13.37 -0.21
C LEU A 412 -9.22 -14.42 0.85
N ARG A 413 -9.62 -15.64 0.45
CA ARG A 413 -9.88 -16.76 1.36
C ARG A 413 -8.63 -17.12 2.16
N HIS A 414 -7.48 -17.27 1.51
CA HIS A 414 -6.21 -17.62 2.16
C HIS A 414 -5.83 -16.63 3.26
N TRP A 415 -5.92 -15.33 3.00
CA TRP A 415 -5.65 -14.30 4.02
C TRP A 415 -6.62 -14.37 5.22
N VAL A 416 -7.90 -14.70 4.98
CA VAL A 416 -8.93 -14.84 6.02
C VAL A 416 -8.81 -16.13 6.82
N THR A 417 -8.34 -17.24 6.22
CA THR A 417 -8.21 -18.54 6.89
C THR A 417 -6.84 -18.78 7.53
N GLU A 418 -5.75 -18.38 6.87
CA GLU A 418 -4.38 -18.73 7.26
C GLU A 418 -3.69 -17.65 8.09
N TYR A 419 -4.06 -16.38 7.86
CA TYR A 419 -3.57 -15.21 8.59
C TYR A 419 -4.65 -14.52 9.42
N HIS A 420 -5.87 -15.09 9.45
CA HIS A 420 -7.03 -14.61 10.23
C HIS A 420 -7.50 -13.16 9.99
N VAL A 421 -7.05 -12.50 8.92
CA VAL A 421 -7.38 -11.11 8.53
C VAL A 421 -8.88 -10.79 8.65
N ASP A 422 -9.20 -9.61 9.20
CA ASP A 422 -10.58 -9.17 9.47
C ASP A 422 -11.19 -8.35 8.34
N GLY A 423 -10.39 -7.80 7.42
CA GLY A 423 -10.92 -7.07 6.28
C GLY A 423 -9.92 -6.67 5.21
N PHE A 424 -10.43 -6.03 4.17
CA PHE A 424 -9.66 -5.60 3.00
C PHE A 424 -10.09 -4.21 2.51
N ARG A 425 -9.11 -3.35 2.20
CA ARG A 425 -9.28 -2.13 1.41
C ARG A 425 -8.78 -2.41 -0.01
N PHE A 426 -9.67 -2.31 -0.99
CA PHE A 426 -9.38 -2.60 -2.39
C PHE A 426 -8.90 -1.34 -3.11
N ASP A 427 -7.65 -1.37 -3.55
CA ASP A 427 -7.00 -0.31 -4.33
C ASP A 427 -7.61 -0.15 -5.73
N LEU A 428 -7.86 1.09 -6.14
CA LEU A 428 -8.48 1.49 -7.41
C LEU A 428 -9.66 0.58 -7.83
N ALA A 429 -10.55 0.30 -6.88
CA ALA A 429 -11.59 -0.73 -6.99
C ALA A 429 -12.57 -0.55 -8.17
N SER A 430 -12.59 0.61 -8.83
CA SER A 430 -13.35 0.79 -10.08
C SER A 430 -12.83 -0.10 -11.22
N VAL A 431 -11.57 -0.53 -11.19
CA VAL A 431 -11.04 -1.54 -12.12
C VAL A 431 -11.77 -2.88 -11.99
N LEU A 432 -12.11 -3.30 -10.77
CA LEU A 432 -12.92 -4.51 -10.52
C LEU A 432 -14.36 -4.36 -11.06
N CYS A 433 -14.78 -3.14 -11.40
CA CYS A 433 -16.05 -2.82 -12.06
C CYS A 433 -15.94 -2.74 -13.59
N ARG A 434 -14.83 -3.18 -14.21
CA ARG A 434 -14.65 -3.26 -15.66
C ARG A 434 -14.74 -4.71 -16.19
N GLY A 435 -15.33 -4.87 -17.37
CA GLY A 435 -15.33 -6.10 -18.13
C GLY A 435 -13.94 -6.44 -18.70
N THR A 436 -13.82 -7.61 -19.33
CA THR A 436 -12.55 -8.08 -19.93
C THR A 436 -12.06 -7.22 -21.10
N ASP A 437 -12.93 -6.37 -21.65
CA ASP A 437 -12.69 -5.36 -22.69
C ASP A 437 -12.47 -3.94 -22.11
N GLY A 438 -12.39 -3.81 -20.78
CA GLY A 438 -12.25 -2.52 -20.08
C GLY A 438 -13.54 -1.72 -19.91
N THR A 439 -14.69 -2.18 -20.44
CA THR A 439 -15.96 -1.44 -20.35
C THR A 439 -16.55 -1.47 -18.94
N PRO A 440 -17.05 -0.35 -18.38
CA PRO A 440 -17.67 -0.36 -17.06
C PRO A 440 -18.97 -1.18 -17.02
N ILE A 441 -19.07 -2.11 -16.06
CA ILE A 441 -20.21 -3.01 -15.88
C ILE A 441 -20.91 -2.76 -14.54
N ASN A 442 -22.25 -2.70 -14.56
CA ASN A 442 -23.06 -2.34 -13.38
C ASN A 442 -23.17 -3.45 -12.31
N ALA A 443 -22.84 -4.70 -12.66
CA ALA A 443 -22.96 -5.86 -11.78
C ALA A 443 -21.75 -6.81 -11.96
N PRO A 444 -20.53 -6.35 -11.64
CA PRO A 444 -19.29 -7.11 -11.88
C PRO A 444 -19.29 -8.47 -11.17
N PRO A 445 -19.01 -9.58 -11.88
CA PRO A 445 -18.94 -10.93 -11.32
C PRO A 445 -18.06 -11.07 -10.08
N LEU A 446 -16.84 -10.52 -10.09
CA LEU A 446 -15.91 -10.61 -8.97
C LEU A 446 -16.45 -9.95 -7.71
N VAL A 447 -16.85 -8.68 -7.79
CA VAL A 447 -17.37 -7.93 -6.64
C VAL A 447 -18.65 -8.58 -6.10
N LYS A 448 -19.50 -9.14 -6.97
CA LYS A 448 -20.67 -9.94 -6.58
C LYS A 448 -20.28 -11.22 -5.83
N ALA A 449 -19.24 -11.92 -6.29
CA ALA A 449 -18.74 -13.14 -5.67
C ALA A 449 -18.12 -12.85 -4.30
N ILE A 450 -17.22 -11.87 -4.20
CA ILE A 450 -16.64 -11.36 -2.94
C ILE A 450 -17.74 -11.01 -1.93
N SER A 451 -18.80 -10.33 -2.40
CA SER A 451 -19.95 -9.95 -1.56
C SER A 451 -20.78 -11.12 -1.03
N ARG A 452 -20.64 -12.32 -1.61
CA ARG A 452 -21.48 -13.51 -1.36
C ARG A 452 -20.71 -14.74 -0.89
N ASP A 453 -19.39 -14.71 -0.91
CA ASP A 453 -18.52 -15.77 -0.41
C ASP A 453 -18.73 -15.97 1.11
N SER A 454 -18.79 -17.24 1.53
CA SER A 454 -19.08 -17.63 2.91
C SER A 454 -17.90 -17.43 3.86
N VAL A 455 -16.67 -17.68 3.41
CA VAL A 455 -15.45 -17.44 4.19
C VAL A 455 -15.26 -15.94 4.38
N LEU A 456 -15.37 -15.18 3.28
CA LEU A 456 -15.23 -13.73 3.35
C LEU A 456 -16.38 -13.08 4.12
N SER A 457 -17.53 -13.72 4.31
CA SER A 457 -18.74 -13.08 4.88
C SER A 457 -18.56 -12.41 6.24
N ARG A 458 -17.59 -12.86 7.06
CA ARG A 458 -17.23 -12.24 8.35
C ARG A 458 -16.45 -10.91 8.21
N CYS A 459 -15.85 -10.67 7.05
CA CYS A 459 -14.82 -9.66 6.87
C CYS A 459 -15.38 -8.30 6.45
N LYS A 460 -14.71 -7.25 6.90
CA LYS A 460 -14.95 -5.86 6.52
C LYS A 460 -14.39 -5.61 5.13
N ILE A 461 -15.13 -4.93 4.26
CA ILE A 461 -14.71 -4.70 2.87
C ILE A 461 -14.92 -3.24 2.51
N ILE A 462 -13.82 -2.58 2.14
CA ILE A 462 -13.72 -1.17 1.79
C ILE A 462 -13.27 -1.09 0.32
N ALA A 463 -13.96 -0.29 -0.49
CA ALA A 463 -13.48 0.09 -1.82
C ALA A 463 -12.78 1.46 -1.77
N GLU A 464 -11.77 1.63 -2.60
CA GLU A 464 -11.45 2.92 -3.21
C GLU A 464 -12.23 3.06 -4.53
N PRO A 465 -13.38 3.76 -4.57
CA PRO A 465 -14.29 3.70 -5.71
C PRO A 465 -13.92 4.70 -6.82
N TRP A 466 -12.68 4.66 -7.31
CA TRP A 466 -12.23 5.36 -8.52
C TRP A 466 -11.14 4.57 -9.27
N ASP A 467 -10.78 5.01 -10.48
CA ASP A 467 -9.59 4.55 -11.21
C ASP A 467 -8.98 5.68 -12.07
N CYS A 468 -7.72 5.51 -12.47
CA CYS A 468 -7.00 6.45 -13.34
C CYS A 468 -7.55 6.48 -14.78
N GLY A 469 -8.37 5.49 -15.15
CA GLY A 469 -9.22 5.46 -16.34
C GLY A 469 -10.47 6.36 -16.26
N GLY A 470 -10.60 7.19 -15.21
CA GLY A 470 -11.66 8.19 -15.07
C GLY A 470 -13.01 7.67 -14.55
N LEU A 471 -13.12 6.40 -14.16
CA LEU A 471 -14.37 5.82 -13.65
C LEU A 471 -14.53 6.14 -12.16
N TYR A 472 -15.27 7.21 -11.83
CA TYR A 472 -15.49 7.65 -10.46
C TYR A 472 -16.85 7.19 -9.89
N LEU A 473 -16.82 6.37 -8.85
CA LEU A 473 -17.97 5.61 -8.31
C LEU A 473 -18.35 5.94 -6.85
N VAL A 474 -17.80 6.99 -6.22
CA VAL A 474 -18.16 7.37 -4.82
C VAL A 474 -19.68 7.60 -4.66
N GLY A 475 -20.32 6.81 -3.79
CA GLY A 475 -21.76 6.74 -3.52
C GLY A 475 -22.52 5.81 -4.47
N LYS A 476 -21.83 5.15 -5.41
CA LYS A 476 -22.42 4.37 -6.52
C LYS A 476 -21.75 3.00 -6.73
N PHE A 477 -20.73 2.65 -5.96
CA PHE A 477 -20.00 1.39 -6.11
C PHE A 477 -20.95 0.17 -6.00
N PRO A 478 -20.81 -0.87 -6.84
CA PRO A 478 -21.61 -2.10 -6.75
C PRO A 478 -21.40 -2.84 -5.41
N ASN A 479 -22.27 -2.57 -4.44
CA ASN A 479 -22.00 -2.85 -3.02
C ASN A 479 -22.76 -4.02 -2.39
N TRP A 480 -23.87 -4.48 -2.99
CA TRP A 480 -24.76 -5.52 -2.43
C TRP A 480 -25.12 -5.34 -0.93
N ASP A 481 -25.27 -4.10 -0.47
CA ASP A 481 -25.47 -3.68 0.93
C ASP A 481 -24.32 -3.98 1.91
N ARG A 482 -23.13 -4.39 1.40
CA ARG A 482 -21.99 -4.85 2.20
C ARG A 482 -20.74 -3.98 2.13
N TRP A 483 -20.45 -3.36 1.00
CA TRP A 483 -19.19 -2.59 0.83
C TRP A 483 -19.27 -1.21 1.48
N ALA A 484 -18.23 -0.87 2.24
CA ALA A 484 -17.88 0.50 2.59
C ALA A 484 -17.02 1.14 1.48
N GLU A 485 -16.86 2.46 1.52
CA GLU A 485 -16.07 3.23 0.53
C GLU A 485 -15.23 4.30 1.23
N TRP A 486 -13.99 4.50 0.77
CA TRP A 486 -13.24 5.73 0.99
C TRP A 486 -14.02 6.93 0.43
N ASN A 487 -14.54 7.80 1.31
CA ASN A 487 -15.37 8.92 0.91
C ASN A 487 -14.52 10.15 0.55
N GLY A 488 -14.01 10.19 -0.69
CA GLY A 488 -13.25 11.33 -1.20
C GLY A 488 -14.00 12.68 -1.13
N LYS A 489 -15.35 12.68 -1.15
CA LYS A 489 -16.11 13.93 -0.97
C LYS A 489 -16.06 14.43 0.48
N TYR A 490 -16.03 13.52 1.46
CA TYR A 490 -15.77 13.88 2.86
C TYR A 490 -14.42 14.60 2.97
N ARG A 491 -13.35 14.00 2.45
CA ARG A 491 -12.02 14.62 2.42
C ARG A 491 -12.06 16.04 1.84
N ASP A 492 -12.60 16.19 0.63
CA ASP A 492 -12.55 17.44 -0.12
C ASP A 492 -13.42 18.54 0.50
N ASP A 493 -14.67 18.24 0.89
CA ASP A 493 -15.57 19.24 1.47
C ASP A 493 -15.12 19.70 2.87
N ILE A 494 -14.58 18.79 3.69
CA ILE A 494 -14.09 19.10 5.03
C ILE A 494 -12.81 19.94 4.94
N ARG A 495 -11.86 19.58 4.05
CA ARG A 495 -10.67 20.40 3.73
C ARG A 495 -11.06 21.82 3.38
N ARG A 496 -11.97 21.98 2.40
CA ARG A 496 -12.42 23.29 1.90
C ARG A 496 -13.18 24.12 2.94
N PHE A 497 -14.09 23.52 3.72
CA PHE A 497 -14.81 24.27 4.77
C PHE A 497 -13.86 24.78 5.85
N ILE A 498 -12.98 23.93 6.40
CA ILE A 498 -12.07 24.33 7.50
C ILE A 498 -10.98 25.31 7.02
N LYS A 499 -10.61 25.25 5.74
CA LYS A 499 -9.80 26.25 5.02
C LYS A 499 -10.50 27.63 4.90
N GLY A 500 -11.83 27.67 4.92
CA GLY A 500 -12.62 28.91 4.78
C GLY A 500 -13.11 29.21 3.36
N ASP A 501 -13.27 28.20 2.49
CA ASP A 501 -13.94 28.38 1.19
C ASP A 501 -15.41 28.81 1.36
N ALA A 502 -15.90 29.66 0.45
CA ALA A 502 -17.31 30.05 0.37
C ALA A 502 -18.20 28.89 -0.13
N GLY A 503 -19.49 28.92 0.22
CA GLY A 503 -20.51 27.94 -0.18
C GLY A 503 -20.48 26.61 0.57
N MET A 504 -19.40 26.30 1.29
CA MET A 504 -19.15 24.95 1.81
C MET A 504 -20.03 24.51 2.99
N LYS A 505 -20.76 25.42 3.64
CA LYS A 505 -21.53 25.13 4.87
C LYS A 505 -22.54 23.98 4.71
N GLY A 506 -23.27 23.94 3.60
CA GLY A 506 -24.25 22.87 3.33
C GLY A 506 -23.60 21.50 3.10
N ASN A 507 -22.47 21.48 2.38
CA ASN A 507 -21.69 20.26 2.18
C ASN A 507 -21.11 19.77 3.50
N PHE A 508 -20.44 20.64 4.27
CA PHE A 508 -19.87 20.32 5.59
C PHE A 508 -20.93 19.72 6.54
N ALA A 509 -22.11 20.34 6.64
CA ALA A 509 -23.24 19.79 7.40
C ALA A 509 -23.64 18.37 6.93
N THR A 510 -23.69 18.14 5.63
CA THR A 510 -24.04 16.85 5.02
C THR A 510 -22.95 15.78 5.24
N ARG A 511 -21.66 16.17 5.22
CA ARG A 511 -20.53 15.29 5.54
C ARG A 511 -20.54 14.86 7.01
N ILE A 512 -20.68 15.83 7.93
CA ILE A 512 -20.82 15.61 9.39
C ILE A 512 -22.01 14.67 9.70
N ALA A 513 -23.12 14.81 8.97
CA ALA A 513 -24.30 13.97 9.07
C ALA A 513 -24.17 12.55 8.47
N GLY A 514 -22.96 12.15 8.03
CA GLY A 514 -22.67 10.81 7.50
C GLY A 514 -22.91 10.64 6.00
N SER A 515 -22.95 11.74 5.23
CA SER A 515 -23.09 11.74 3.76
C SER A 515 -24.29 10.93 3.26
N ALA A 516 -25.46 11.20 3.83
CA ALA A 516 -26.72 10.54 3.47
C ALA A 516 -27.10 10.71 1.98
N ASP A 517 -26.65 11.78 1.33
CA ASP A 517 -26.77 12.03 -0.11
C ASP A 517 -26.02 11.01 -1.00
N LEU A 518 -24.99 10.36 -0.44
CA LEU A 518 -24.23 9.29 -1.09
C LEU A 518 -24.68 7.91 -0.63
N TYR A 519 -24.96 7.74 0.67
CA TYR A 519 -25.06 6.44 1.31
C TYR A 519 -26.46 6.07 1.82
N ARG A 520 -27.46 6.96 1.79
CA ARG A 520 -28.86 6.63 2.14
C ARG A 520 -29.58 6.00 0.94
N VAL A 521 -28.96 4.95 0.39
CA VAL A 521 -29.44 4.16 -0.76
C VAL A 521 -29.39 2.66 -0.41
N ASN A 522 -30.32 1.89 -0.99
CA ASN A 522 -30.52 0.47 -0.66
C ASN A 522 -30.70 0.27 0.85
N LYS A 523 -29.90 -0.58 1.52
CA LYS A 523 -29.88 -0.76 2.98
C LYS A 523 -28.61 -0.23 3.65
N ARG A 524 -27.79 0.54 2.92
CA ARG A 524 -26.52 1.06 3.43
C ARG A 524 -26.72 1.99 4.64
N LYS A 525 -25.66 2.13 5.45
CA LYS A 525 -25.64 2.80 6.75
C LYS A 525 -24.52 3.87 6.77
N PRO A 526 -24.47 4.78 7.75
CA PRO A 526 -23.41 5.79 7.83
C PRO A 526 -22.00 5.20 7.80
N TYR A 527 -21.78 4.05 8.45
CA TYR A 527 -20.49 3.37 8.53
C TYR A 527 -19.99 2.76 7.21
N HIS A 528 -20.80 2.81 6.13
CA HIS A 528 -20.29 2.56 4.77
C HIS A 528 -19.57 3.77 4.16
N SER A 529 -19.57 4.92 4.85
CA SER A 529 -18.71 6.07 4.57
C SER A 529 -17.44 5.95 5.42
N VAL A 530 -16.31 5.55 4.82
CA VAL A 530 -14.99 5.71 5.43
C VAL A 530 -14.58 7.16 5.25
N ASN A 531 -14.72 7.94 6.31
CA ASN A 531 -14.41 9.36 6.38
C ASN A 531 -12.92 9.51 6.67
N PHE A 532 -12.20 10.26 5.82
CA PHE A 532 -10.79 10.56 6.03
C PHE A 532 -10.49 12.01 5.63
N VAL A 533 -9.56 12.67 6.33
CA VAL A 533 -9.05 14.00 5.94
C VAL A 533 -7.73 13.86 5.18
N ILE A 534 -6.94 12.85 5.56
CA ILE A 534 -5.60 12.50 5.08
C ILE A 534 -5.60 10.99 4.85
N ALA A 535 -4.85 10.53 3.85
CA ALA A 535 -4.47 9.15 3.65
C ALA A 535 -2.96 9.11 3.33
N HIS A 536 -2.37 7.93 3.13
CA HIS A 536 -0.98 7.81 2.69
C HIS A 536 -0.73 8.59 1.39
N ASP A 537 -1.75 8.71 0.56
CA ASP A 537 -1.83 9.51 -0.65
C ASP A 537 -2.11 11.00 -0.37
N GLY A 538 -1.26 11.88 -0.89
CA GLY A 538 -1.34 13.33 -0.67
C GLY A 538 -0.46 13.87 0.47
N PHE A 539 -0.76 15.09 0.88
CA PHE A 539 -0.17 15.75 2.04
C PHE A 539 -0.49 15.00 3.34
N THR A 540 0.41 15.09 4.34
CA THR A 540 0.08 14.82 5.76
C THR A 540 -0.87 15.89 6.32
N LEU A 541 -1.38 15.70 7.54
CA LEU A 541 -2.18 16.73 8.21
C LEU A 541 -1.39 18.03 8.51
N TYR A 542 -0.08 17.93 8.73
CA TYR A 542 0.78 19.11 8.90
C TYR A 542 1.02 19.81 7.57
N ASP A 543 1.29 19.07 6.50
CA ASP A 543 1.56 19.65 5.18
C ASP A 543 0.30 20.33 4.61
N LEU A 544 -0.90 19.76 4.84
CA LEU A 544 -2.20 20.32 4.48
C LEU A 544 -2.42 21.75 5.04
N VAL A 545 -1.82 22.05 6.20
CA VAL A 545 -1.88 23.37 6.85
C VAL A 545 -0.61 24.21 6.66
N SER A 546 0.39 23.68 5.96
CA SER A 546 1.73 24.30 5.80
C SER A 546 2.12 24.60 4.36
N TYR A 547 1.45 24.02 3.36
CA TYR A 547 1.76 24.20 1.94
C TYR A 547 0.51 24.47 1.10
N ASN A 548 0.59 25.40 0.14
CA ASN A 548 -0.46 25.64 -0.85
C ASN A 548 -0.25 24.79 -2.12
N ASN A 549 0.99 24.42 -2.42
CA ASN A 549 1.36 23.61 -3.60
C ASN A 549 2.16 22.38 -3.15
N LYS A 550 2.19 21.34 -3.98
CA LYS A 550 3.06 20.17 -3.77
C LYS A 550 4.53 20.51 -4.08
N HIS A 551 5.46 19.88 -3.37
CA HIS A 551 6.92 20.07 -3.48
C HIS A 551 7.59 18.70 -3.70
N ASN A 552 7.25 18.06 -4.83
CA ASN A 552 7.61 16.68 -5.13
C ASN A 552 8.96 16.54 -5.87
N ASP A 553 9.81 17.57 -5.91
CA ASP A 553 11.07 17.56 -6.67
C ASP A 553 12.00 16.40 -6.30
N ALA A 554 11.93 15.93 -5.04
CA ALA A 554 12.65 14.75 -4.56
C ALA A 554 12.25 13.43 -5.26
N ASN A 555 11.12 13.40 -5.97
CA ASN A 555 10.67 12.26 -6.77
C ASN A 555 11.31 12.22 -8.16
N GLY A 556 11.99 13.29 -8.60
CA GLY A 556 12.67 13.39 -9.90
C GLY A 556 11.75 13.50 -11.12
N GLU A 557 10.44 13.26 -10.98
CA GLU A 557 9.41 13.35 -12.04
C GLU A 557 9.06 14.81 -12.44
N GLY A 558 9.88 15.79 -12.05
CA GLY A 558 9.71 17.21 -12.39
C GLY A 558 8.44 17.86 -11.84
N GLY A 559 7.91 17.34 -10.73
CA GLY A 559 6.68 17.82 -10.10
C GLY A 559 5.39 17.50 -10.89
N ASN A 560 5.45 16.58 -11.86
CA ASN A 560 4.26 16.16 -12.61
C ASN A 560 3.40 15.16 -11.81
N ASP A 561 4.03 14.39 -10.94
CA ASP A 561 3.45 13.35 -10.09
C ASP A 561 2.67 13.93 -8.90
N GLY A 562 1.76 13.15 -8.30
CA GLY A 562 0.95 13.59 -7.15
C GLY A 562 -0.15 14.61 -7.47
N CYS A 563 -1.12 14.73 -6.56
CA CYS A 563 -2.34 15.53 -6.79
C CYS A 563 -2.04 17.04 -6.84
N ASN A 564 -2.69 17.78 -7.74
CA ASN A 564 -2.60 19.26 -7.77
C ASN A 564 -3.63 19.91 -6.83
N ASP A 565 -4.90 19.46 -6.91
CA ASP A 565 -6.04 20.04 -6.18
C ASP A 565 -6.12 19.53 -4.73
N ASN A 566 -5.14 19.91 -3.91
CA ASN A 566 -4.99 19.42 -2.54
C ASN A 566 -6.01 20.01 -1.53
N PHE A 567 -6.69 21.10 -1.89
CA PHE A 567 -7.55 21.91 -1.03
C PHE A 567 -6.89 22.37 0.29
N SER A 568 -5.58 22.56 0.27
CA SER A 568 -4.75 22.96 1.41
C SER A 568 -4.72 24.47 1.66
N TRP A 569 -4.12 24.88 2.78
CA TRP A 569 -3.76 26.28 3.02
C TRP A 569 -2.57 26.39 3.99
N ASN A 570 -1.50 27.04 3.55
CA ASN A 570 -0.25 27.20 4.29
C ASN A 570 -0.30 28.04 5.59
N CYS A 571 -1.48 28.51 5.99
CA CYS A 571 -1.73 29.38 7.15
C CYS A 571 -1.01 30.75 7.12
N GLY A 572 -0.44 31.15 5.98
CA GLY A 572 0.13 32.48 5.73
C GLY A 572 1.56 32.48 5.17
N ILE A 573 2.34 31.44 5.43
CA ILE A 573 3.74 31.28 4.98
C ILE A 573 3.89 29.88 4.40
N GLU A 574 4.56 29.71 3.26
CA GLU A 574 4.77 28.39 2.65
C GLU A 574 5.91 27.64 3.38
N GLY A 575 5.64 26.40 3.80
CA GLY A 575 6.61 25.53 4.47
C GLY A 575 6.93 25.91 5.91
N GLU A 576 8.09 25.45 6.41
CA GLU A 576 8.50 25.64 7.80
C GLU A 576 8.75 27.12 8.14
N THR A 577 8.30 27.54 9.33
CA THR A 577 8.41 28.93 9.77
C THR A 577 8.65 29.06 11.27
N SER A 578 9.30 30.15 11.69
CA SER A 578 9.48 30.54 13.09
C SER A 578 8.38 31.50 13.60
N ASP A 579 7.41 31.88 12.76
CA ASP A 579 6.28 32.72 13.20
C ASP A 579 5.33 31.93 14.11
N ALA A 580 5.33 32.27 15.40
CA ALA A 580 4.50 31.65 16.41
C ALA A 580 2.98 31.77 16.12
N ASN A 581 2.52 32.82 15.45
CA ASN A 581 1.10 33.02 15.12
C ASN A 581 0.66 32.05 14.02
N VAL A 582 1.51 31.83 13.01
CA VAL A 582 1.27 30.87 11.94
C VAL A 582 1.31 29.45 12.51
N ASN A 583 2.27 29.14 13.39
CA ASN A 583 2.38 27.81 14.00
C ASN A 583 1.24 27.51 14.99
N GLU A 584 0.74 28.50 15.76
CA GLU A 584 -0.47 28.35 16.57
C GLU A 584 -1.71 28.13 15.69
N LEU A 585 -1.82 28.87 14.57
CA LEU A 585 -2.89 28.66 13.60
C LEU A 585 -2.82 27.26 12.96
N ARG A 586 -1.65 26.74 12.61
CA ARG A 586 -1.46 25.36 12.12
C ARG A 586 -1.88 24.32 13.16
N SER A 587 -1.41 24.46 14.40
CA SER A 587 -1.82 23.63 15.55
C SER A 587 -3.35 23.61 15.72
N ARG A 588 -4.00 24.78 15.61
CA ARG A 588 -5.45 24.92 15.59
C ARG A 588 -6.08 24.23 14.38
N GLN A 589 -5.56 24.40 13.17
CA GLN A 589 -6.16 23.80 11.96
C GLN A 589 -6.07 22.26 11.96
N MET A 590 -4.96 21.66 12.40
CA MET A 590 -4.86 20.19 12.56
C MET A 590 -5.89 19.66 13.57
N LYS A 591 -6.06 20.35 14.70
CA LYS A 591 -7.06 20.00 15.73
C LYS A 591 -8.51 20.21 15.27
N ASN A 592 -8.77 21.22 14.44
CA ASN A 592 -10.06 21.42 13.74
C ASN A 592 -10.41 20.20 12.86
N PHE A 593 -9.45 19.70 12.08
CA PHE A 593 -9.64 18.55 11.21
C PHE A 593 -9.91 17.26 11.97
N HIS A 594 -9.11 16.95 13.00
CA HIS A 594 -9.33 15.77 13.84
C HIS A 594 -10.63 15.84 14.62
N LEU A 595 -11.03 17.05 15.08
CA LEU A 595 -12.33 17.27 15.70
C LEU A 595 -13.48 16.95 14.73
N ALA A 596 -13.45 17.49 13.51
CA ALA A 596 -14.49 17.22 12.50
C ALA A 596 -14.58 15.73 12.15
N LEU A 597 -13.43 15.06 12.00
CA LEU A 597 -13.33 13.61 11.79
C LEU A 597 -13.98 12.82 12.93
N MET A 598 -13.64 13.13 14.18
CA MET A 598 -14.10 12.35 15.33
C MET A 598 -15.53 12.65 15.79
N VAL A 599 -16.17 13.73 15.31
CA VAL A 599 -17.61 14.02 15.59
C VAL A 599 -18.55 13.69 14.42
N SER A 600 -18.03 13.35 13.25
CA SER A 600 -18.85 12.96 12.09
C SER A 600 -19.51 11.60 12.26
N GLN A 601 -20.70 11.40 11.70
CA GLN A 601 -21.27 10.06 11.54
C GLN A 601 -20.54 9.30 10.41
N GLY A 602 -20.45 7.98 10.53
CA GLY A 602 -19.65 7.13 9.65
C GLY A 602 -18.38 6.62 10.33
N THR A 603 -17.43 6.10 9.54
CA THR A 603 -16.24 5.42 10.07
C THR A 603 -15.01 6.29 9.84
N PRO A 604 -14.38 6.88 10.89
CA PRO A 604 -13.18 7.68 10.73
C PRO A 604 -11.95 6.81 10.45
N MET A 605 -11.13 7.27 9.51
CA MET A 605 -9.78 6.80 9.23
C MET A 605 -8.79 7.96 9.38
N MET A 606 -7.60 7.68 9.92
CA MET A 606 -6.49 8.64 10.07
C MET A 606 -5.17 8.00 9.64
N LEU A 607 -4.26 8.80 9.10
CA LEU A 607 -2.92 8.37 8.71
C LEU A 607 -1.97 8.32 9.93
N MET A 608 -1.14 7.29 9.96
CA MET A 608 0.04 7.16 10.81
C MET A 608 0.92 8.42 10.81
N GLY A 609 1.03 9.08 11.97
CA GLY A 609 1.88 10.25 12.20
C GLY A 609 1.14 11.59 12.24
N ASP A 610 -0.12 11.64 11.79
CA ASP A 610 -0.97 12.83 11.95
C ASP A 610 -1.14 13.20 13.43
N GLU A 611 -1.09 12.23 14.35
CA GLU A 611 -1.25 12.44 15.79
C GLU A 611 -0.12 13.23 16.47
N TYR A 612 1.04 13.38 15.81
CA TYR A 612 2.09 14.32 16.23
C TYR A 612 2.35 15.44 15.22
N GLY A 613 1.63 15.49 14.09
CA GLY A 613 1.91 16.41 12.99
C GLY A 613 3.21 16.03 12.27
N HIS A 614 3.27 14.81 11.74
CA HIS A 614 4.31 14.36 10.81
C HIS A 614 4.36 15.24 9.56
N THR A 615 5.54 15.39 8.96
CA THR A 615 5.77 16.28 7.80
C THR A 615 6.52 15.54 6.71
N ARG A 616 6.06 15.70 5.46
CA ARG A 616 6.75 15.28 4.24
C ARG A 616 7.41 16.46 3.53
N TYR A 617 7.51 17.61 4.22
CA TYR A 617 8.03 18.88 3.69
C TYR A 617 7.34 19.34 2.41
N GLY A 618 6.03 19.10 2.31
CA GLY A 618 5.22 19.42 1.13
C GLY A 618 5.30 18.39 -0.01
N ASN A 619 6.04 17.28 0.12
CA ASN A 619 5.92 16.18 -0.83
C ASN A 619 4.59 15.45 -0.60
N ASN A 620 3.69 15.49 -1.59
CA ASN A 620 2.35 14.92 -1.50
C ASN A 620 2.21 13.54 -2.18
N ASN A 621 3.34 12.92 -2.54
CA ASN A 621 3.39 11.64 -3.25
C ASN A 621 4.71 10.92 -2.91
N SER A 622 4.90 10.54 -1.65
CA SER A 622 6.20 10.10 -1.12
C SER A 622 6.49 8.61 -1.32
N TYR A 623 5.86 7.95 -2.30
CA TYR A 623 5.86 6.50 -2.52
C TYR A 623 7.24 5.83 -2.57
N GLY A 624 8.27 6.56 -3.02
CA GLY A 624 9.62 6.06 -3.24
C GLY A 624 10.66 6.31 -2.14
N HIS A 625 10.24 6.76 -0.94
CA HIS A 625 11.16 7.30 0.08
C HIS A 625 11.19 6.50 1.39
N ASP A 626 12.13 5.56 1.51
CA ASP A 626 12.45 4.83 2.75
C ASP A 626 13.32 5.67 3.71
N THR A 627 12.79 6.84 4.08
CA THR A 627 13.50 7.86 4.87
C THR A 627 12.57 8.49 5.90
N ALA A 628 13.07 9.45 6.71
CA ALA A 628 12.27 10.24 7.64
C ALA A 628 11.05 10.99 7.02
N ILE A 629 10.93 11.03 5.69
CA ILE A 629 9.72 11.51 4.98
C ILE A 629 8.53 10.56 5.21
N ASN A 630 8.75 9.24 5.25
CA ASN A 630 7.70 8.25 5.56
C ASN A 630 7.85 7.63 6.96
N ASN A 631 9.07 7.49 7.46
CA ASN A 631 9.35 6.75 8.69
C ASN A 631 8.84 7.50 9.93
N PHE A 632 8.11 6.79 10.79
CA PHE A 632 7.47 7.34 11.98
C PHE A 632 8.49 7.89 12.96
N GLN A 633 8.41 9.19 13.22
CA GLN A 633 9.37 9.94 14.00
C GLN A 633 9.01 9.88 15.49
N TRP A 634 9.30 8.74 16.14
CA TRP A 634 9.03 8.50 17.56
C TRP A 634 9.60 9.60 18.46
N GLY A 635 10.79 10.14 18.14
CA GLY A 635 11.36 11.30 18.85
C GLY A 635 10.52 12.60 18.75
N GLN A 636 9.84 12.82 17.62
CA GLN A 636 8.92 13.95 17.42
C GLN A 636 7.58 13.71 18.15
N LEU A 637 7.10 12.46 18.17
CA LEU A 637 5.94 12.07 19.00
C LEU A 637 6.20 12.41 20.47
N GLU A 638 7.30 11.95 21.06
CA GLU A 638 7.60 12.20 22.48
C GLU A 638 7.70 13.71 22.79
N ALA A 639 8.37 14.48 21.93
CA ALA A 639 8.48 15.93 22.09
C ALA A 639 7.12 16.66 22.06
N ARG A 640 6.11 16.08 21.40
CA ARG A 640 4.77 16.66 21.18
C ARG A 640 3.65 15.95 21.96
N ARG A 641 3.98 14.87 22.70
CA ARG A 641 3.05 13.93 23.35
C ARG A 641 1.97 14.60 24.20
N ASN A 642 2.35 15.63 24.95
CA ASN A 642 1.46 16.33 25.87
C ASN A 642 0.48 17.33 25.22
N ASP A 643 0.62 17.62 23.92
CA ASP A 643 -0.25 18.54 23.17
C ASP A 643 -1.07 17.84 22.08
N HIS A 644 -0.48 17.57 20.91
CA HIS A 644 -1.20 17.02 19.76
C HIS A 644 -1.69 15.59 20.04
N PHE A 645 -0.78 14.67 20.35
CA PHE A 645 -1.13 13.27 20.63
C PHE A 645 -2.19 13.15 21.74
N ARG A 646 -2.04 13.93 22.82
CA ARG A 646 -3.02 14.01 23.90
C ARG A 646 -4.42 14.42 23.42
N PHE A 647 -4.50 15.44 22.57
CA PHE A 647 -5.78 15.85 21.96
C PHE A 647 -6.35 14.76 21.07
N PHE A 648 -5.52 14.13 20.23
CA PHE A 648 -5.96 13.12 19.28
C PHE A 648 -6.51 11.88 19.99
N SER A 649 -5.75 11.35 20.97
CA SER A 649 -6.14 10.24 21.84
C SER A 649 -7.42 10.52 22.63
N LYS A 650 -7.53 11.73 23.23
CA LYS A 650 -8.76 12.17 23.90
C LYS A 650 -9.97 12.18 22.97
N MET A 651 -9.84 12.72 21.76
CA MET A 651 -10.96 12.82 20.82
C MET A 651 -11.43 11.46 20.30
N ILE A 652 -10.51 10.51 20.09
CA ILE A 652 -10.84 9.12 19.74
C ILE A 652 -11.60 8.45 20.90
N LYS A 653 -11.09 8.55 22.13
CA LYS A 653 -11.75 8.00 23.33
C LYS A 653 -13.07 8.68 23.65
N PHE A 654 -13.21 9.97 23.33
CA PHE A 654 -14.46 10.72 23.40
C PHE A 654 -15.48 10.16 22.38
N ARG A 655 -15.08 9.94 21.12
CA ARG A 655 -15.94 9.28 20.12
C ARG A 655 -16.42 7.91 20.59
N LEU A 656 -15.50 7.07 21.07
CA LEU A 656 -15.80 5.69 21.50
C LEU A 656 -16.67 5.62 22.76
N SER A 657 -16.73 6.67 23.58
CA SER A 657 -17.60 6.74 24.77
C SER A 657 -18.99 7.34 24.51
N HIS A 658 -19.23 7.97 23.35
CA HIS A 658 -20.48 8.70 23.07
C HIS A 658 -21.21 8.10 21.84
N ASN A 659 -22.26 7.31 22.10
CA ASN A 659 -23.04 6.63 21.06
C ASN A 659 -23.71 7.60 20.08
N VAL A 660 -24.00 8.84 20.49
CA VAL A 660 -24.50 9.89 19.59
C VAL A 660 -23.57 10.21 18.41
N LEU A 661 -22.26 9.95 18.54
CA LEU A 661 -21.26 10.15 17.47
C LEU A 661 -21.08 8.92 16.56
N ARG A 662 -21.71 7.79 16.91
CA ARG A 662 -21.51 6.46 16.31
C ARG A 662 -22.85 5.77 16.01
N LYS A 663 -23.82 6.51 15.44
CA LYS A 663 -25.17 5.97 15.20
C LYS A 663 -25.15 4.98 14.03
N GLU A 664 -25.71 3.80 14.27
CA GLU A 664 -25.84 2.70 13.29
C GLU A 664 -26.71 3.09 12.09
N ASN A 665 -27.64 4.03 12.28
CA ASN A 665 -28.54 4.55 11.27
C ASN A 665 -28.26 6.05 11.07
N PHE A 666 -28.58 6.58 9.89
CA PHE A 666 -28.43 8.01 9.63
C PHE A 666 -29.23 8.84 10.62
N ILE A 667 -28.68 9.98 11.04
CA ILE A 667 -29.38 10.91 11.93
C ILE A 667 -30.62 11.49 11.25
N GLU A 668 -31.69 11.58 12.02
CA GLU A 668 -32.98 12.19 11.65
C GLU A 668 -33.16 13.56 12.32
N LYS A 669 -34.25 14.25 11.98
CA LYS A 669 -34.54 15.63 12.46
C LYS A 669 -34.62 15.78 13.98
N ASN A 670 -34.79 14.70 14.73
CA ASN A 670 -34.84 14.71 16.19
C ASN A 670 -33.46 14.41 16.82
N ASP A 671 -32.50 13.91 16.04
CA ASP A 671 -31.15 13.57 16.49
C ASP A 671 -30.19 14.76 16.42
N ILE A 672 -30.52 15.79 15.64
CA ILE A 672 -29.68 16.96 15.42
C ILE A 672 -30.49 18.26 15.28
N THR A 673 -30.13 19.27 16.07
CA THR A 673 -30.61 20.64 15.91
C THR A 673 -29.49 21.50 15.31
N TRP A 674 -29.66 21.96 14.08
CA TRP A 674 -28.79 22.97 13.47
C TRP A 674 -29.14 24.37 14.02
N LEU A 675 -28.13 25.17 14.35
CA LEU A 675 -28.29 26.50 14.98
C LEU A 675 -28.05 27.68 14.02
N GLU A 676 -27.69 27.40 12.75
CA GLU A 676 -27.87 28.34 11.64
C GLU A 676 -29.05 27.87 10.76
N ASP A 677 -29.97 28.77 10.46
CA ASP A 677 -31.14 28.53 9.60
C ASP A 677 -30.95 29.03 8.16
N ASN A 678 -30.14 30.07 7.96
CA ASN A 678 -29.85 30.63 6.65
C ASN A 678 -28.81 29.79 5.87
N TRP A 679 -29.25 28.65 5.34
CA TRP A 679 -28.44 27.74 4.52
C TRP A 679 -27.97 28.34 3.18
N TYR A 680 -28.65 29.39 2.69
CA TYR A 680 -28.35 30.03 1.40
C TYR A 680 -27.29 31.14 1.48
N ASN A 681 -26.78 31.44 2.68
CA ASN A 681 -25.66 32.38 2.84
C ASN A 681 -24.34 31.70 2.47
N GLU A 682 -23.93 31.82 1.20
CA GLU A 682 -22.65 31.30 0.69
C GLU A 682 -21.42 31.89 1.40
N GLU A 683 -21.53 33.09 1.99
CA GLU A 683 -20.45 33.69 2.77
C GLU A 683 -20.38 33.19 4.23
N SER A 684 -21.34 32.39 4.71
CA SER A 684 -21.23 31.79 6.05
C SER A 684 -20.22 30.64 6.05
N ARG A 685 -19.12 30.84 6.78
CA ARG A 685 -18.07 29.87 7.10
C ARG A 685 -18.17 29.44 8.57
N PHE A 686 -19.38 29.49 9.11
CA PHE A 686 -19.69 29.12 10.49
C PHE A 686 -20.81 28.07 10.50
N LEU A 687 -20.69 27.09 11.38
CA LEU A 687 -21.78 26.15 11.64
C LEU A 687 -21.75 25.71 13.09
N ALA A 688 -22.89 25.87 13.77
CA ALA A 688 -23.12 25.32 15.10
C ALA A 688 -24.34 24.39 15.09
N PHE A 689 -24.28 23.34 15.90
CA PHE A 689 -25.33 22.33 16.01
C PHE A 689 -25.28 21.62 17.36
N MET A 690 -26.40 21.02 17.74
CA MET A 690 -26.50 20.11 18.88
C MET A 690 -26.84 18.71 18.39
N LEU A 691 -26.10 17.70 18.86
CA LEU A 691 -26.41 16.29 18.70
C LEU A 691 -27.14 15.78 19.94
N HIS A 692 -28.26 15.10 19.74
CA HIS A 692 -29.13 14.62 20.81
C HIS A 692 -28.94 13.11 21.06
N ASP A 693 -28.56 12.77 22.29
CA ASP A 693 -28.37 11.38 22.74
C ASP A 693 -29.66 10.77 23.34
N GLY A 694 -30.69 11.61 23.55
CA GLY A 694 -31.99 11.22 24.11
C GLY A 694 -31.96 11.00 25.62
N ASN A 695 -30.96 10.27 26.13
CA ASN A 695 -30.73 10.07 27.57
C ASN A 695 -30.19 11.33 28.25
N GLY A 696 -29.52 12.21 27.50
CA GLY A 696 -29.22 13.58 27.92
C GLY A 696 -27.77 14.02 27.88
N GLY A 697 -26.85 13.16 27.40
CA GLY A 697 -25.49 13.54 27.02
C GLY A 697 -25.45 14.29 25.70
N ASP A 698 -26.28 15.33 25.55
CA ASP A 698 -26.35 16.12 24.33
C ASP A 698 -25.05 16.91 24.13
N ILE A 699 -24.55 16.96 22.90
CA ILE A 699 -23.27 17.58 22.56
C ILE A 699 -23.51 18.79 21.66
N TYR A 700 -23.17 19.98 22.14
CA TYR A 700 -23.08 21.19 21.33
C TYR A 700 -21.70 21.25 20.66
N LEU A 701 -21.70 21.52 19.36
CA LEU A 701 -20.51 21.65 18.51
C LEU A 701 -20.62 22.94 17.69
N ALA A 702 -19.50 23.64 17.53
CA ALA A 702 -19.42 24.85 16.70
C ALA A 702 -18.06 24.94 16.00
N PHE A 703 -18.10 25.08 14.67
CA PHE A 703 -16.94 25.30 13.82
C PHE A 703 -16.99 26.72 13.25
N ASN A 704 -15.89 27.47 13.40
CA ASN A 704 -15.73 28.79 12.81
C ASN A 704 -14.49 28.80 11.90
N ALA A 705 -14.72 28.86 10.60
CA ALA A 705 -13.70 29.00 9.56
C ALA A 705 -13.68 30.42 8.93
N HIS A 706 -14.30 31.41 9.57
CA HIS A 706 -14.03 32.82 9.28
C HIS A 706 -12.67 33.24 9.86
N HIS A 707 -12.02 34.20 9.20
CA HIS A 707 -10.82 34.90 9.71
C HIS A 707 -11.13 35.86 10.88
N PHE A 708 -12.36 35.88 11.40
CA PHE A 708 -12.80 36.72 12.51
C PHE A 708 -13.61 35.93 13.55
N SER A 709 -13.68 36.45 14.78
CA SER A 709 -14.42 35.83 15.87
C SER A 709 -15.92 36.10 15.78
N ILE A 710 -16.73 35.04 15.83
CA ILE A 710 -18.20 35.13 15.92
C ILE A 710 -18.65 35.02 17.38
N LYS A 711 -19.61 35.86 17.77
CA LYS A 711 -20.35 35.71 19.03
C LYS A 711 -21.65 34.98 18.75
N THR A 712 -21.77 33.75 19.25
CA THR A 712 -22.97 32.92 19.14
C THR A 712 -23.61 32.71 20.51
N ALA A 713 -24.92 32.51 20.55
CA ALA A 713 -25.65 32.17 21.76
C ALA A 713 -25.77 30.64 21.88
N ILE A 714 -25.29 30.09 22.99
CA ILE A 714 -25.48 28.67 23.32
C ILE A 714 -26.93 28.52 23.81
N PRO A 715 -27.74 27.58 23.29
CA PRO A 715 -29.11 27.36 23.76
C PRO A 715 -29.16 27.05 25.25
N SER A 716 -30.15 27.60 25.96
CA SER A 716 -30.35 27.33 27.39
C SER A 716 -30.49 25.83 27.65
N PRO A 717 -29.76 25.24 28.63
CA PRO A 717 -29.87 23.83 28.92
C PRO A 717 -31.28 23.48 29.44
N PRO A 718 -31.77 22.24 29.20
CA PRO A 718 -32.99 21.73 29.83
C PRO A 718 -32.95 21.84 31.36
N ARG A 719 -34.13 21.85 32.00
CA ARG A 719 -34.25 21.89 33.46
C ARG A 719 -33.38 20.80 34.11
N ASN A 720 -32.69 21.17 35.18
CA ASN A 720 -31.78 20.31 35.96
C ASN A 720 -30.59 19.75 35.15
N ARG A 721 -30.09 20.50 34.16
CA ARG A 721 -28.85 20.21 33.43
C ARG A 721 -28.01 21.48 33.25
N SER A 722 -26.71 21.32 33.01
CA SER A 722 -25.77 22.41 32.72
C SER A 722 -24.84 22.07 31.57
N TRP A 723 -24.30 23.10 30.91
CA TRP A 723 -23.30 22.95 29.85
C TRP A 723 -21.88 22.97 30.44
N TYR A 724 -21.12 21.90 30.19
CA TYR A 724 -19.73 21.75 30.63
C TYR A 724 -18.81 21.69 29.41
N ARG A 725 -17.77 22.53 29.39
CA ARG A 725 -16.74 22.46 28.34
C ARG A 725 -15.88 21.22 28.56
N VAL A 726 -15.81 20.35 27.56
CA VAL A 726 -14.87 19.22 27.54
C VAL A 726 -13.45 19.78 27.54
N GLU A 727 -12.61 19.38 28.50
CA GLU A 727 -11.30 20.01 28.68
C GLU A 727 -10.27 19.58 27.62
N ASP A 728 -9.98 20.50 26.71
CA ASP A 728 -8.59 20.92 26.57
C ASP A 728 -8.43 22.45 26.68
N LYS A 729 -7.20 22.91 26.96
CA LYS A 729 -6.92 24.33 27.27
C LYS A 729 -6.67 25.19 26.03
N VAL A 730 -6.52 24.56 24.87
CA VAL A 730 -6.19 25.21 23.59
C VAL A 730 -7.29 24.90 22.58
N LEU A 731 -8.34 25.73 22.61
CA LEU A 731 -9.51 25.79 21.72
C LEU A 731 -10.63 24.73 21.87
N TYR A 732 -11.75 25.08 21.22
CA TYR A 732 -13.02 24.38 21.02
C TYR A 732 -14.08 24.45 22.12
N TYR A 733 -15.29 24.83 21.67
CA TYR A 733 -16.53 24.82 22.45
C TYR A 733 -17.28 23.50 22.22
N ILE A 734 -16.64 22.38 22.53
CA ILE A 734 -17.41 21.15 22.79
C ILE A 734 -18.03 21.36 24.16
N LEU A 735 -19.34 21.64 24.19
CA LEU A 735 -20.09 21.68 25.44
C LEU A 735 -20.90 20.40 25.50
N MET A 736 -20.70 19.61 26.56
CA MET A 736 -21.56 18.49 26.89
C MET A 736 -22.59 18.90 27.93
N LEU A 737 -23.79 18.40 27.74
CA LEU A 737 -24.87 18.49 28.69
C LEU A 737 -24.75 17.33 29.68
N THR A 738 -24.73 17.61 30.99
CA THR A 738 -24.80 16.55 32.01
C THR A 738 -25.98 16.78 32.97
N PRO A 739 -26.47 15.71 33.63
CA PRO A 739 -27.25 15.85 34.86
C PRO A 739 -26.48 16.60 35.97
N TYR A 740 -27.23 17.03 36.99
CA TYR A 740 -26.71 17.41 38.31
C TYR A 740 -26.24 16.19 39.12
#